data_AF-A0A6S7F6T6-F1
#
_entry.id   AF-A0A6S7F6T6-F1
#
_cell.length_a   1.000
_cell.length_b   1.000
_cell.length_c   1.000
_cell.angle_alpha   90.00
_cell.angle_beta   90.00
_cell.angle_gamma   90.00
#
_symmetry.space_group_name_H-M   'P 1'
#
loop_
_entity.id
_entity.type
_entity.pdbx_description
1 polymer ?
#
loop_
_entity_poly.entity_id
_entity_poly.type
_entity_poly.pdbx_seq_one_letter_code
_entity_poly.pdbx_strand_id
1 'polypeptide(L)'
;MKYPTPLKLGCIAISLTAAASGAEPEPYSGTCANGAPAHEAKYCSYFEHFDATPGGRQLDIRIRDALQISDSSATRAIGLVIAIDSYPNMPNGDLPAAKVDGDRLVRFLIESQKFDEVIVLRNKDASADNINYFLHKYLPNRATEFNKMARLLIAYSGHGRYGTSDGQTDAPAAFVLSAAKDPGASENMYRMQEFASAVEALASRYFHVLTLVNACYGGNFFTSGKPGGNPDTFVQRGSYALTAGSSDDFVLSLIPKRGSIFFDLIIEGVSTGEADPLYWEAYSVIGNDGEKVQQKGLTRTLALTTYLSSSYAKITRLNSRANPKFSLSAPWIGPAQHGTALGGFFFLSDRGKGGTMTAANAYGISSPPSKPDKFGIPDAMVTTTASPMDPPLSAEKSQNTEGIAVPLGPVSGVRGRPDIKIFKPPDIYPIKGFDLSSADGQIDWKTFSRENFPRFIYARAVGWAGPDKTFKNRWSNVKALQIDRGAYLKFDFCLSPADQMKRITSIVPFEPDSLPFAIEIVHPKGESKRQLDCLTNTGMDGAKSDILDLASRIRAHYKKTPLLYGNRHNLATFLDDRSNGFMIWLGSYGAKGVKLSGRNPWTLWQYSGSLNIEGVGPKTTGEVFFGTEAQYSLFKDGQENVALRAID
;
A
#
# COMPACT_ATOMS: atom_id res chain seq x y z
N MET A 1 78.54 -0.16 -15.94
CA MET A 1 77.93 -1.40 -15.41
C MET A 1 76.51 -1.02 -15.02
N LYS A 2 75.47 -1.36 -15.81
CA LYS A 2 74.74 -2.65 -15.88
C LYS A 2 74.01 -3.01 -14.57
N TYR A 3 72.68 -2.89 -14.63
CA TYR A 3 71.68 -3.40 -13.68
C TYR A 3 71.71 -4.93 -13.55
N PRO A 4 71.08 -5.47 -12.49
CA PRO A 4 70.22 -6.64 -12.58
C PRO A 4 68.75 -6.31 -12.28
N THR A 5 67.85 -6.88 -13.08
CA THR A 5 66.37 -6.85 -12.96
C THR A 5 65.85 -7.77 -11.85
N PRO A 6 64.70 -7.46 -11.20
CA PRO A 6 63.93 -8.45 -10.47
C PRO A 6 63.14 -9.36 -11.44
N LEU A 7 63.02 -10.65 -11.09
CA LEU A 7 62.23 -11.62 -11.85
C LEU A 7 60.73 -11.29 -11.80
N LYS A 8 60.04 -11.43 -12.94
CA LYS A 8 58.59 -11.57 -12.98
C LYS A 8 58.22 -13.00 -12.58
N LEU A 9 57.48 -13.19 -11.49
CA LEU A 9 56.49 -14.27 -11.39
C LEU A 9 55.12 -13.65 -11.63
N GLY A 10 54.42 -14.13 -12.66
CA GLY A 10 53.09 -13.65 -12.99
C GLY A 10 52.03 -14.31 -12.12
N CYS A 11 51.45 -13.56 -11.17
CA CYS A 11 50.07 -13.84 -10.77
C CYS A 11 49.18 -13.39 -11.91
N ILE A 12 48.46 -14.32 -12.54
CA ILE A 12 47.39 -14.02 -13.47
C ILE A 12 46.25 -13.42 -12.65
N ALA A 13 46.23 -12.09 -12.57
CA ALA A 13 45.04 -11.36 -12.15
C ALA A 13 43.98 -11.59 -13.24
N ILE A 14 43.00 -12.45 -12.95
CA ILE A 14 41.77 -12.50 -13.73
C ILE A 14 40.98 -11.24 -13.38
N SER A 15 41.32 -10.15 -14.06
CA SER A 15 40.52 -8.92 -14.06
C SER A 15 39.18 -9.21 -14.70
N LEU A 16 38.18 -9.57 -13.89
CA LEU A 16 36.77 -9.55 -14.27
C LEU A 16 36.26 -8.10 -14.35
N THR A 17 36.90 -7.31 -15.21
CA THR A 17 36.35 -6.06 -15.74
C THR A 17 35.63 -6.37 -17.06
N ALA A 18 34.37 -6.79 -16.95
CA ALA A 18 33.46 -6.88 -18.09
C ALA A 18 32.07 -6.39 -17.65
N ALA A 19 31.51 -5.44 -18.40
CA ALA A 19 30.21 -4.86 -18.09
C ALA A 19 29.08 -5.88 -18.25
N ALA A 20 28.16 -5.94 -17.28
CA ALA A 20 26.92 -6.69 -17.37
C ALA A 20 25.73 -5.80 -17.82
N SER A 21 26.00 -4.82 -18.69
CA SER A 21 24.96 -4.17 -19.50
C SER A 21 24.58 -5.09 -20.67
N GLY A 22 23.54 -5.91 -20.50
CA GLY A 22 22.81 -6.51 -21.62
C GLY A 22 23.14 -7.96 -22.00
N ALA A 23 23.92 -8.72 -21.22
CA ALA A 23 24.00 -10.17 -21.42
C ALA A 23 22.70 -10.86 -20.97
N GLU A 24 22.18 -11.79 -21.79
CA GLU A 24 21.13 -12.71 -21.35
C GLU A 24 21.69 -13.68 -20.29
N PRO A 25 20.93 -13.98 -19.22
CA PRO A 25 21.40 -14.84 -18.15
C PRO A 25 21.42 -16.32 -18.60
N GLU A 26 22.40 -17.10 -18.11
CA GLU A 26 22.55 -18.51 -18.51
C GLU A 26 21.33 -19.35 -18.14
N PRO A 27 20.75 -20.18 -19.04
CA PRO A 27 19.57 -20.97 -18.77
C PRO A 27 19.82 -22.07 -17.72
N TYR A 28 18.78 -22.44 -16.98
CA TYR A 28 18.83 -23.52 -15.99
C TYR A 28 19.16 -24.88 -16.63
N SER A 29 20.03 -25.66 -15.97
CA SER A 29 20.51 -26.96 -16.44
C SER A 29 19.69 -28.15 -15.92
N GLY A 30 18.82 -27.94 -14.93
CA GLY A 30 17.97 -29.00 -14.39
C GLY A 30 16.87 -28.50 -13.45
N THR A 31 16.11 -29.46 -12.91
CA THR A 31 14.96 -29.23 -12.02
C THR A 31 15.09 -30.07 -10.76
N CYS A 32 14.88 -29.44 -9.61
CA CYS A 32 14.85 -30.06 -8.29
C CYS A 32 13.59 -30.93 -8.10
N ALA A 33 13.62 -31.84 -7.13
CA ALA A 33 12.51 -32.75 -6.84
C ALA A 33 11.20 -32.02 -6.42
N ASN A 34 11.30 -30.81 -5.89
CA ASN A 34 10.16 -29.93 -5.57
C ASN A 34 9.69 -29.07 -6.77
N GLY A 35 10.24 -29.28 -7.97
CA GLY A 35 9.94 -28.51 -9.18
C GLY A 35 10.76 -27.23 -9.37
N ALA A 36 11.63 -26.85 -8.42
CA ALA A 36 12.44 -25.65 -8.55
C ALA A 36 13.48 -25.78 -9.66
N PRO A 37 13.62 -24.81 -10.59
CA PRO A 37 14.74 -24.82 -11.52
C PRO A 37 16.05 -24.59 -10.76
N ALA A 38 17.14 -25.20 -11.19
CA ALA A 38 18.46 -25.00 -10.60
C ALA A 38 19.59 -25.22 -11.62
N HIS A 39 20.73 -24.59 -11.38
CA HIS A 39 21.97 -24.84 -12.15
C HIS A 39 22.76 -26.06 -11.66
N GLU A 40 22.57 -26.44 -10.40
CA GLU A 40 23.22 -27.58 -9.77
C GLU A 40 22.30 -28.15 -8.68
N ALA A 41 22.29 -29.48 -8.52
CA ALA A 41 21.45 -30.16 -7.53
C ALA A 41 21.72 -29.72 -6.07
N LYS A 42 22.94 -29.23 -5.77
CA LYS A 42 23.31 -28.74 -4.43
C LYS A 42 22.47 -27.56 -3.95
N TYR A 43 21.89 -26.77 -4.86
CA TYR A 43 21.05 -25.63 -4.50
C TYR A 43 19.60 -26.01 -4.17
N CYS A 44 19.18 -27.24 -4.49
CA CYS A 44 17.80 -27.69 -4.31
C CYS A 44 17.36 -27.72 -2.84
N SER A 45 18.28 -27.91 -1.90
CA SER A 45 17.98 -27.92 -0.46
C SER A 45 17.63 -26.55 0.12
N TYR A 46 17.87 -25.46 -0.61
CA TYR A 46 17.63 -24.09 -0.13
C TYR A 46 16.20 -23.59 -0.43
N PHE A 47 15.40 -24.34 -1.19
CA PHE A 47 14.01 -23.98 -1.50
C PHE A 47 13.04 -24.56 -0.44
N GLU A 48 12.86 -23.83 0.66
CA GLU A 48 11.84 -24.12 1.70
C GLU A 48 10.41 -24.08 1.12
N HIS A 49 10.15 -23.21 0.15
CA HIS A 49 8.90 -23.20 -0.60
C HIS A 49 9.12 -23.05 -2.10
N PHE A 50 8.37 -23.82 -2.88
CA PHE A 50 8.27 -23.67 -4.33
C PHE A 50 6.91 -24.16 -4.84
N ASP A 51 6.13 -23.30 -5.48
CA ASP A 51 4.94 -23.68 -6.24
C ASP A 51 5.34 -24.11 -7.65
N ALA A 52 5.21 -25.41 -7.91
CA ALA A 52 5.50 -26.05 -9.21
C ALA A 52 4.31 -26.02 -10.18
N THR A 53 3.19 -25.39 -9.81
CA THR A 53 1.95 -25.31 -10.60
C THR A 53 1.55 -23.87 -10.93
N PRO A 54 2.31 -23.14 -11.78
CA PRO A 54 1.88 -21.83 -12.30
C PRO A 54 0.48 -21.93 -12.92
N GLY A 55 -0.42 -21.00 -12.58
CA GLY A 55 -1.82 -21.03 -13.01
C GLY A 55 -2.74 -21.98 -12.21
N GLY A 56 -2.21 -22.88 -11.39
CA GLY A 56 -3.00 -23.84 -10.59
C GLY A 56 -3.71 -23.24 -9.37
N ARG A 57 -3.39 -22.00 -8.99
CA ARG A 57 -3.96 -21.28 -7.85
C ARG A 57 -4.50 -19.92 -8.27
N GLN A 58 -5.62 -19.52 -7.66
CA GLN A 58 -6.19 -18.18 -7.82
C GLN A 58 -5.22 -17.12 -7.28
N LEU A 59 -4.69 -16.28 -8.17
CA LEU A 59 -3.84 -15.15 -7.80
C LEU A 59 -4.60 -14.18 -6.88
N ASP A 60 -3.93 -13.68 -5.85
CA ASP A 60 -4.54 -12.69 -4.95
C ASP A 60 -4.88 -11.40 -5.72
N ILE A 61 -6.12 -10.94 -5.59
CA ILE A 61 -6.68 -9.75 -6.25
C ILE A 61 -5.76 -8.53 -6.15
N ARG A 62 -5.08 -8.34 -5.01
CA ARG A 62 -4.23 -7.17 -4.74
C ARG A 62 -2.95 -7.21 -5.58
N ILE A 63 -2.35 -8.40 -5.73
CA ILE A 63 -1.19 -8.63 -6.59
C ILE A 63 -1.59 -8.44 -8.05
N ARG A 64 -2.70 -9.07 -8.43
CA ARG A 64 -3.22 -9.04 -9.80
C ARG A 64 -3.53 -7.62 -10.27
N ASP A 65 -4.20 -6.82 -9.43
CA ASP A 65 -4.52 -5.42 -9.69
C ASP A 65 -3.27 -4.52 -9.67
N ALA A 66 -2.34 -4.69 -8.73
CA ALA A 66 -1.12 -3.88 -8.68
C ALA A 66 -0.22 -4.08 -9.90
N LEU A 67 -0.17 -5.31 -10.43
CA LEU A 67 0.67 -5.69 -11.58
C LEU A 67 -0.08 -5.60 -12.93
N GLN A 68 -1.40 -5.41 -12.94
CA GLN A 68 -2.23 -5.37 -14.17
C GLN A 68 -2.09 -6.63 -15.05
N ILE A 69 -2.18 -7.81 -14.43
CA ILE A 69 -2.03 -9.13 -15.07
C ILE A 69 -3.32 -9.96 -14.95
N SER A 70 -3.47 -11.01 -15.76
CA SER A 70 -4.67 -11.86 -15.77
C SER A 70 -4.70 -12.90 -14.65
N ASP A 71 -3.58 -13.59 -14.41
CA ASP A 71 -3.53 -14.82 -13.63
C ASP A 71 -2.10 -15.09 -13.08
N SER A 72 -1.96 -16.19 -12.34
CA SER A 72 -0.73 -16.59 -11.63
C SER A 72 0.36 -17.19 -12.53
N SER A 73 0.12 -17.42 -13.83
CA SER A 73 1.20 -17.83 -14.75
C SER A 73 2.07 -16.63 -15.19
N ALA A 74 1.52 -15.41 -15.17
CA ALA A 74 2.18 -14.19 -15.62
C ALA A 74 3.03 -13.47 -14.53
N THR A 75 3.18 -14.06 -13.35
CA THR A 75 3.88 -13.45 -12.20
C THR A 75 4.48 -14.52 -11.29
N ARG A 76 5.39 -14.08 -10.40
CA ARG A 76 5.82 -14.86 -9.24
C ARG A 76 6.23 -13.93 -8.10
N ALA A 77 5.92 -14.30 -6.87
CA ALA A 77 6.39 -13.67 -5.63
C ALA A 77 7.52 -14.53 -5.02
N ILE A 78 8.72 -13.96 -4.94
CA ILE A 78 9.97 -14.67 -4.66
C ILE A 78 10.65 -14.06 -3.43
N GLY A 79 10.98 -14.91 -2.46
CA GLY A 79 11.65 -14.54 -1.22
C GLY A 79 13.06 -15.12 -1.15
N LEU A 80 14.04 -14.32 -0.75
CA LEU A 80 15.37 -14.78 -0.35
C LEU A 80 15.61 -14.38 1.11
N VAL A 81 15.64 -15.35 2.03
CA VAL A 81 15.85 -15.13 3.46
C VAL A 81 17.23 -15.65 3.87
N ILE A 82 18.11 -14.73 4.27
CA ILE A 82 19.43 -15.02 4.81
C ILE A 82 19.35 -14.82 6.33
N ALA A 83 19.46 -15.89 7.09
CA ALA A 83 19.37 -15.85 8.56
C ALA A 83 20.55 -16.57 9.19
N ILE A 84 21.36 -15.83 9.94
CA ILE A 84 22.61 -16.32 10.54
C ILE A 84 22.53 -16.11 12.05
N ASP A 85 22.14 -17.18 12.75
CA ASP A 85 21.96 -17.26 14.19
C ASP A 85 23.12 -17.94 14.92
N SER A 86 23.95 -18.73 14.23
CA SER A 86 25.09 -19.43 14.81
C SER A 86 26.41 -19.08 14.11
N TYR A 87 27.41 -18.76 14.93
CA TYR A 87 28.76 -18.36 14.52
C TYR A 87 29.78 -19.20 15.31
N PRO A 88 29.93 -20.49 15.00
CA PRO A 88 30.65 -21.46 15.84
C PRO A 88 32.13 -21.13 16.08
N ASN A 89 32.72 -20.23 15.28
CA ASN A 89 34.11 -19.80 15.44
C ASN A 89 34.27 -18.44 16.15
N MET A 90 33.18 -17.75 16.54
CA MET A 90 33.22 -16.46 17.26
C MET A 90 32.85 -16.62 18.74
N PRO A 91 33.62 -16.06 19.69
CA PRO A 91 33.27 -16.09 21.11
C PRO A 91 32.00 -15.29 21.38
N ASN A 92 30.97 -15.94 21.96
CA ASN A 92 29.64 -15.35 22.19
C ASN A 92 28.99 -14.76 20.92
N GLY A 93 29.30 -15.30 19.74
CA GLY A 93 28.82 -14.78 18.46
C GLY A 93 27.34 -15.08 18.15
N ASP A 94 26.74 -16.09 18.77
CA ASP A 94 25.39 -16.54 18.43
C ASP A 94 24.29 -15.49 18.67
N LEU A 95 23.32 -15.43 17.74
CA LEU A 95 22.17 -14.52 17.74
C LEU A 95 20.85 -15.32 17.74
N PRO A 96 20.36 -15.81 18.89
CA PRO A 96 19.11 -16.57 18.98
C PRO A 96 17.89 -15.85 18.37
N ALA A 97 17.90 -14.51 18.38
CA ALA A 97 16.87 -13.70 17.75
C ALA A 97 16.84 -13.83 16.21
N ALA A 98 17.98 -13.96 15.54
CA ALA A 98 18.07 -14.12 14.10
C ALA A 98 17.46 -15.46 13.63
N LYS A 99 17.52 -16.50 14.47
CA LYS A 99 16.83 -17.78 14.22
C LYS A 99 15.32 -17.56 14.14
N VAL A 100 14.78 -16.90 15.17
CA VAL A 100 13.35 -16.62 15.30
C VAL A 100 12.88 -15.70 14.17
N ASP A 101 13.68 -14.71 13.78
CA ASP A 101 13.40 -13.85 12.63
C ASP A 101 13.26 -14.66 11.34
N GLY A 102 14.23 -15.52 11.03
CA GLY A 102 14.18 -16.38 9.85
C GLY A 102 12.96 -17.31 9.86
N ASP A 103 12.70 -17.97 10.99
CA ASP A 103 11.58 -18.92 11.13
C ASP A 103 10.22 -18.23 10.98
N ARG A 104 10.07 -17.03 11.57
CA ARG A 104 8.84 -16.23 11.47
C ARG A 104 8.67 -15.61 10.09
N LEU A 105 9.75 -15.14 9.46
CA LEU A 105 9.68 -14.48 8.17
C LEU A 105 9.34 -15.48 7.06
N VAL A 106 9.99 -16.65 7.02
CA VAL A 106 9.66 -17.72 6.07
C VAL A 106 8.17 -18.08 6.16
N ARG A 107 7.66 -18.29 7.39
CA ARG A 107 6.24 -18.55 7.63
C ARG A 107 5.35 -17.41 7.13
N PHE A 108 5.67 -16.17 7.48
CA PHE A 108 4.91 -14.99 7.07
C PHE A 108 4.85 -14.82 5.55
N LEU A 109 5.97 -15.05 4.84
CA LEU A 109 6.03 -14.97 3.38
C LEU A 109 5.12 -16.00 2.70
N ILE A 110 5.17 -17.26 3.16
CA ILE A 110 4.37 -18.36 2.60
C ILE A 110 2.89 -18.22 3.01
N GLU A 111 2.61 -18.20 4.31
CA GLU A 111 1.25 -18.31 4.85
C GLU A 111 0.44 -17.01 4.69
N SER A 112 1.05 -15.84 4.94
CA SER A 112 0.37 -14.55 4.94
C SER A 112 0.53 -13.79 3.62
N GLN A 113 1.74 -13.73 3.08
CA GLN A 113 2.07 -12.90 1.91
C GLN A 113 1.92 -13.62 0.56
N LYS A 114 1.61 -14.92 0.56
CA LYS A 114 1.37 -15.76 -0.61
C LYS A 114 2.54 -15.75 -1.60
N PHE A 115 3.76 -15.95 -1.09
CA PHE A 115 4.95 -16.13 -1.91
C PHE A 115 4.95 -17.51 -2.55
N ASP A 116 5.12 -17.57 -3.87
CA ASP A 116 5.20 -18.81 -4.65
C ASP A 116 6.56 -19.50 -4.50
N GLU A 117 7.56 -18.80 -3.96
CA GLU A 117 8.93 -19.27 -3.86
C GLU A 117 9.63 -18.61 -2.67
N VAL A 118 10.22 -19.41 -1.78
CA VAL A 118 11.01 -18.93 -0.64
C VAL A 118 12.30 -19.75 -0.54
N ILE A 119 13.40 -19.06 -0.81
CA ILE A 119 14.78 -19.53 -0.73
C ILE A 119 15.34 -19.12 0.63
N VAL A 120 16.03 -20.02 1.32
CA VAL A 120 16.53 -19.79 2.68
C VAL A 120 17.97 -20.25 2.81
N LEU A 121 18.85 -19.32 3.21
CA LEU A 121 20.24 -19.59 3.54
C LEU A 121 20.41 -19.46 5.07
N ARG A 122 20.67 -20.58 5.75
CA ARG A 122 20.87 -20.62 7.20
C ARG A 122 22.33 -20.82 7.57
N ASN A 123 22.83 -20.01 8.49
CA ASN A 123 24.14 -20.23 9.14
C ASN A 123 25.26 -20.49 8.12
N LYS A 124 25.89 -21.67 8.12
CA LYS A 124 26.96 -22.04 7.19
C LYS A 124 26.55 -21.98 5.71
N ASP A 125 25.26 -22.13 5.40
CA ASP A 125 24.74 -22.10 4.04
C ASP A 125 24.61 -20.67 3.50
N ALA A 126 24.65 -19.65 4.38
CA ALA A 126 24.85 -18.26 4.00
C ALA A 126 26.33 -17.96 3.69
N SER A 127 26.93 -18.77 2.81
CA SER A 127 28.27 -18.54 2.28
C SER A 127 28.25 -17.48 1.18
N ALA A 128 29.39 -16.83 0.92
CA ALA A 128 29.50 -15.86 -0.18
C ALA A 128 29.14 -16.49 -1.53
N ASP A 129 29.55 -17.74 -1.79
CA ASP A 129 29.24 -18.47 -3.02
C ASP A 129 27.72 -18.71 -3.21
N ASN A 130 27.02 -19.08 -2.13
CA ASN A 130 25.57 -19.31 -2.19
C ASN A 130 24.80 -18.00 -2.34
N ILE A 131 25.19 -16.94 -1.61
CA ILE A 131 24.60 -15.61 -1.75
C ILE A 131 24.81 -15.09 -3.18
N ASN A 132 26.04 -15.19 -3.71
CA ASN A 132 26.37 -14.77 -5.08
C ASN A 132 25.62 -15.59 -6.14
N TYR A 133 25.49 -16.91 -5.96
CA TYR A 133 24.69 -17.75 -6.84
C TYR A 133 23.24 -17.24 -6.94
N PHE A 134 22.59 -16.97 -5.80
CA PHE A 134 21.20 -16.54 -5.83
C PHE A 134 21.03 -15.12 -6.39
N LEU A 135 21.88 -14.17 -5.98
CA LEU A 135 21.78 -12.77 -6.42
C LEU A 135 22.20 -12.55 -7.89
N HIS A 136 23.25 -13.24 -8.36
CA HIS A 136 23.84 -12.97 -9.67
C HIS A 136 23.49 -14.00 -10.76
N LYS A 137 23.09 -15.23 -10.38
CA LYS A 137 22.72 -16.28 -11.36
C LYS A 137 21.26 -16.66 -11.31
N TYR A 138 20.72 -16.98 -10.13
CA TYR A 138 19.37 -17.51 -10.01
C TYR A 138 18.28 -16.46 -10.23
N LEU A 139 18.28 -15.37 -9.45
CA LEU A 139 17.24 -14.34 -9.50
C LEU A 139 17.23 -13.57 -10.84
N PRO A 140 18.37 -13.21 -11.46
CA PRO A 140 18.36 -12.55 -12.77
C PRO A 140 17.76 -13.41 -13.89
N ASN A 141 17.92 -14.73 -13.84
CA ASN A 141 17.22 -15.67 -14.72
C ASN A 141 15.72 -15.65 -14.46
N ARG A 142 15.33 -15.85 -13.20
CA ARG A 142 13.93 -15.97 -12.78
C ARG A 142 13.10 -14.73 -13.12
N ALA A 143 13.73 -13.55 -13.09
CA ALA A 143 13.12 -12.29 -13.50
C ALA A 143 12.76 -12.23 -15.01
N THR A 144 13.56 -12.88 -15.86
CA THR A 144 13.38 -12.91 -17.32
C THR A 144 12.14 -13.70 -17.71
N GLU A 145 11.88 -14.84 -17.04
CA GLU A 145 10.74 -15.72 -17.30
C GLU A 145 9.38 -15.04 -17.07
N PHE A 146 9.31 -14.03 -16.19
CA PHE A 146 8.08 -13.28 -15.89
C PHE A 146 8.05 -11.87 -16.50
N ASN A 147 8.90 -11.56 -17.48
CA ASN A 147 8.92 -10.26 -18.20
C ASN A 147 8.84 -9.02 -17.27
N LYS A 148 9.60 -9.03 -16.17
CA LYS A 148 9.59 -7.98 -15.14
C LYS A 148 8.26 -7.76 -14.41
N MET A 149 7.40 -8.78 -14.38
CA MET A 149 6.14 -8.82 -13.63
C MET A 149 6.23 -9.69 -12.37
N ALA A 150 7.44 -10.03 -11.90
CA ALA A 150 7.65 -10.70 -10.62
C ALA A 150 7.85 -9.69 -9.47
N ARG A 151 7.55 -10.11 -8.23
CA ARG A 151 7.80 -9.37 -6.98
C ARG A 151 8.90 -10.08 -6.19
N LEU A 152 9.90 -9.35 -5.73
CA LEU A 152 11.05 -9.88 -5.00
C LEU A 152 11.13 -9.27 -3.60
N LEU A 153 11.33 -10.09 -2.58
CA LEU A 153 11.72 -9.67 -1.24
C LEU A 153 13.01 -10.37 -0.84
N ILE A 154 14.02 -9.59 -0.44
CA ILE A 154 15.28 -10.08 0.10
C ILE A 154 15.34 -9.68 1.57
N ALA A 155 15.76 -10.58 2.44
CA ALA A 155 15.87 -10.30 3.87
C ALA A 155 17.17 -10.84 4.45
N TYR A 156 17.79 -10.05 5.31
CA TYR A 156 18.95 -10.45 6.11
C TYR A 156 18.64 -10.27 7.60
N SER A 157 18.89 -11.30 8.41
CA SER A 157 19.00 -11.18 9.87
C SER A 157 20.28 -11.86 10.38
N GLY A 158 21.14 -11.09 11.04
CA GLY A 158 22.42 -11.56 11.55
C GLY A 158 23.33 -10.42 11.99
N HIS A 159 24.60 -10.71 12.24
CA HIS A 159 25.59 -9.70 12.58
C HIS A 159 25.94 -8.83 11.37
N GLY A 160 26.22 -7.56 11.65
CA GLY A 160 26.84 -6.63 10.72
C GLY A 160 28.04 -5.98 11.39
N ARG A 161 29.08 -5.65 10.61
CA ARG A 161 30.26 -4.94 11.09
C ARG A 161 30.39 -3.57 10.43
N TYR A 162 30.94 -2.63 11.19
CA TYR A 162 31.17 -1.26 10.78
C TYR A 162 32.39 -1.13 9.85
N GLY A 163 32.56 0.05 9.25
CA GLY A 163 33.73 0.42 8.44
C GLY A 163 34.24 1.85 8.59
N THR A 164 33.70 2.61 9.55
CA THR A 164 34.12 3.96 9.97
C THR A 164 34.00 5.11 8.96
N SER A 165 33.44 6.22 9.45
CA SER A 165 33.77 7.58 8.97
C SER A 165 34.75 8.31 9.90
N ASP A 166 35.14 7.65 11.01
CA ASP A 166 35.93 8.14 12.14
C ASP A 166 37.28 7.39 12.36
N GLY A 167 37.66 6.50 11.45
CA GLY A 167 39.07 6.14 11.20
C GLY A 167 39.75 5.18 12.17
N GLN A 168 39.07 4.16 12.71
CA GLN A 168 39.71 3.12 13.52
C GLN A 168 39.80 1.72 12.85
N THR A 169 39.13 1.48 11.72
CA THR A 169 39.37 0.27 10.88
C THR A 169 39.20 0.59 9.38
N ASP A 170 40.18 0.21 8.55
CA ASP A 170 40.13 0.39 7.08
C ASP A 170 39.15 -0.57 6.35
N ALA A 171 38.26 -1.25 7.08
CA ALA A 171 37.55 -2.42 6.61
C ALA A 171 36.08 -2.09 6.24
N PRO A 172 35.64 -2.16 4.97
CA PRO A 172 34.32 -1.67 4.54
C PRO A 172 33.16 -2.42 5.21
N ALA A 173 32.03 -1.74 5.44
CA ALA A 173 30.87 -2.30 6.14
C ALA A 173 30.35 -3.60 5.48
N ALA A 174 30.04 -4.60 6.29
CA ALA A 174 29.75 -5.94 5.82
C ALA A 174 28.76 -6.71 6.71
N PHE A 175 28.06 -7.65 6.10
CA PHE A 175 27.40 -8.76 6.79
C PHE A 175 28.45 -9.78 7.24
N VAL A 176 28.37 -10.21 8.50
CA VAL A 176 29.28 -11.21 9.06
C VAL A 176 28.70 -12.60 8.76
N LEU A 177 29.48 -13.48 8.14
CA LEU A 177 29.02 -14.83 7.78
C LEU A 177 29.33 -15.83 8.91
N SER A 178 28.57 -16.94 8.98
CA SER A 178 28.64 -17.93 10.06
C SER A 178 30.06 -18.47 10.34
N ALA A 179 30.91 -18.59 9.31
CA ALA A 179 32.27 -19.10 9.45
C ALA A 179 33.29 -18.08 10.01
N ALA A 180 32.91 -16.81 10.19
CA ALA A 180 33.79 -15.77 10.73
C ALA A 180 34.35 -16.15 12.11
N LYS A 181 35.60 -15.75 12.37
CA LYS A 181 36.32 -15.96 13.64
C LYS A 181 36.37 -14.71 14.51
N ASP A 182 36.32 -13.55 13.86
CA ASP A 182 36.47 -12.23 14.44
C ASP A 182 35.60 -11.26 13.62
N PRO A 183 34.67 -10.50 14.23
CA PRO A 183 33.87 -9.51 13.52
C PRO A 183 34.70 -8.31 12.99
N GLY A 184 35.96 -8.14 13.41
CA GLY A 184 36.89 -7.17 12.86
C GLY A 184 37.69 -7.64 11.63
N ALA A 185 37.70 -8.94 11.34
CA ALA A 185 38.49 -9.51 10.24
C ALA A 185 37.85 -9.28 8.85
N SER A 186 38.64 -9.46 7.79
CA SER A 186 38.17 -9.40 6.40
C SER A 186 37.63 -10.74 5.87
N GLU A 187 38.03 -11.87 6.45
CA GLU A 187 37.58 -13.21 6.07
C GLU A 187 36.14 -13.48 6.50
N ASN A 188 35.38 -14.21 5.67
CA ASN A 188 33.98 -14.58 5.93
C ASN A 188 33.06 -13.37 6.17
N MET A 189 33.28 -12.31 5.39
CA MET A 189 32.49 -11.10 5.35
C MET A 189 31.87 -10.94 3.96
N TYR A 190 30.62 -10.48 3.88
CA TYR A 190 29.97 -10.11 2.62
C TYR A 190 29.70 -8.61 2.61
N ARG A 191 30.31 -7.84 1.71
CA ARG A 191 30.27 -6.37 1.78
C ARG A 191 28.86 -5.85 1.49
N MET A 192 28.39 -4.90 2.30
CA MET A 192 27.06 -4.33 2.13
C MET A 192 26.92 -3.60 0.79
N GLN A 193 27.99 -3.00 0.27
CA GLN A 193 27.97 -2.30 -1.02
C GLN A 193 27.93 -3.27 -2.22
N GLU A 194 28.58 -4.44 -2.12
CA GLU A 194 28.48 -5.50 -3.14
C GLU A 194 27.05 -6.06 -3.17
N PHE A 195 26.45 -6.28 -1.99
CA PHE A 195 25.05 -6.68 -1.86
C PHE A 195 24.10 -5.62 -2.45
N ALA A 196 24.32 -4.34 -2.14
CA ALA A 196 23.53 -3.24 -2.68
C ALA A 196 23.65 -3.12 -4.21
N SER A 197 24.85 -3.30 -4.78
CA SER A 197 25.05 -3.35 -6.23
C SER A 197 24.31 -4.53 -6.89
N ALA A 198 24.27 -5.68 -6.23
CA ALA A 198 23.49 -6.83 -6.70
C ALA A 198 21.97 -6.55 -6.67
N VAL A 199 21.46 -5.94 -5.60
CA VAL A 199 20.05 -5.51 -5.51
C VAL A 199 19.71 -4.46 -6.58
N GLU A 200 20.60 -3.49 -6.84
CA GLU A 200 20.43 -2.47 -7.88
C GLU A 200 20.36 -3.09 -9.28
N ALA A 201 21.15 -4.14 -9.57
CA ALA A 201 21.07 -4.88 -10.82
C ALA A 201 19.71 -5.61 -10.99
N LEU A 202 19.18 -6.18 -9.90
CA LEU A 202 17.86 -6.84 -9.87
C LEU A 202 16.70 -5.85 -10.03
N ALA A 203 16.81 -4.63 -9.50
CA ALA A 203 15.75 -3.62 -9.56
C ALA A 203 15.22 -3.32 -10.98
N SER A 204 16.09 -3.37 -11.99
CA SER A 204 15.72 -3.16 -13.40
C SER A 204 14.96 -4.33 -14.05
N ARG A 205 14.89 -5.48 -13.36
CA ARG A 205 14.38 -6.77 -13.85
C ARG A 205 13.09 -7.24 -13.17
N TYR A 206 12.70 -6.64 -12.03
CA TYR A 206 11.49 -7.00 -11.28
C TYR A 206 10.44 -5.87 -11.33
N PHE A 207 9.20 -6.17 -10.93
CA PHE A 207 8.16 -5.16 -10.76
C PHE A 207 8.38 -4.41 -9.44
N HIS A 208 8.50 -5.16 -8.35
CA HIS A 208 8.88 -4.64 -7.03
C HIS A 208 10.09 -5.40 -6.49
N VAL A 209 10.98 -4.67 -5.82
CA VAL A 209 12.04 -5.25 -4.98
C VAL A 209 12.00 -4.57 -3.61
N LEU A 210 12.00 -5.36 -2.53
CA LEU A 210 12.15 -4.86 -1.17
C LEU A 210 13.26 -5.63 -0.44
N THR A 211 14.26 -4.90 0.05
CA THR A 211 15.35 -5.46 0.85
C THR A 211 15.18 -5.09 2.32
N LEU A 212 15.06 -6.08 3.21
CA LEU A 212 14.90 -5.89 4.66
C LEU A 212 16.20 -6.28 5.38
N VAL A 213 16.85 -5.33 6.05
CA VAL A 213 18.17 -5.54 6.67
C VAL A 213 18.10 -5.38 8.19
N ASN A 214 18.11 -6.49 8.91
CA ASN A 214 18.34 -6.54 10.36
C ASN A 214 19.81 -6.90 10.63
N ALA A 215 20.66 -5.88 10.64
CA ALA A 215 22.07 -5.98 10.98
C ALA A 215 22.53 -4.68 11.65
N CYS A 216 23.48 -4.78 12.58
CA CYS A 216 24.21 -3.60 13.08
C CYS A 216 24.85 -2.85 11.90
N TYR A 217 24.85 -1.52 11.96
CA TYR A 217 25.41 -0.65 10.91
C TYR A 217 24.74 -0.79 9.53
N GLY A 218 23.53 -1.38 9.48
CA GLY A 218 22.82 -1.72 8.24
C GLY A 218 22.57 -0.55 7.30
N GLY A 219 22.54 0.70 7.79
CA GLY A 219 22.44 1.90 6.96
C GLY A 219 23.58 2.06 5.94
N ASN A 220 24.75 1.43 6.16
CA ASN A 220 25.84 1.40 5.18
C ASN A 220 25.53 0.59 3.91
N PHE A 221 24.38 -0.09 3.84
CA PHE A 221 23.81 -0.58 2.60
C PHE A 221 23.58 0.57 1.58
N PHE A 222 23.18 1.75 2.05
CA PHE A 222 22.94 2.90 1.18
C PHE A 222 24.26 3.57 0.79
N THR A 223 24.59 3.54 -0.50
CA THR A 223 25.65 4.37 -1.07
C THR A 223 25.13 5.77 -1.40
N SER A 224 26.02 6.76 -1.41
CA SER A 224 25.72 8.20 -1.40
C SER A 224 24.57 8.68 -2.30
N GLY A 225 23.61 9.38 -1.68
CA GLY A 225 22.84 10.47 -2.30
C GLY A 225 22.10 10.17 -3.63
N LYS A 226 21.52 8.97 -3.79
CA LYS A 226 20.70 8.67 -4.98
C LYS A 226 19.32 9.37 -4.93
N PRO A 227 18.65 9.60 -6.08
CA PRO A 227 17.45 10.45 -6.17
C PRO A 227 16.28 9.97 -5.32
N GLY A 228 15.32 10.87 -5.06
CA GLY A 228 14.10 10.54 -4.34
C GLY A 228 13.21 9.50 -5.04
N GLY A 229 12.07 9.17 -4.42
CA GLY A 229 11.10 8.24 -4.99
C GLY A 229 9.82 8.16 -4.17
N ASN A 230 8.86 7.36 -4.61
CA ASN A 230 7.55 7.19 -3.96
C ASN A 230 7.31 5.72 -3.51
N PRO A 231 7.75 5.34 -2.28
CA PRO A 231 7.59 3.97 -1.77
C PRO A 231 6.15 3.57 -1.44
N ASP A 232 5.19 4.50 -1.54
CA ASP A 232 3.77 4.21 -1.34
C ASP A 232 3.01 3.92 -2.64
N THR A 233 3.55 4.29 -3.82
CA THR A 233 2.88 4.04 -5.11
C THR A 233 3.10 2.59 -5.55
N PHE A 234 2.31 1.68 -4.98
CA PHE A 234 2.48 0.24 -5.19
C PHE A 234 2.03 -0.27 -6.59
N VAL A 235 1.43 0.59 -7.41
CA VAL A 235 0.98 0.28 -8.78
C VAL A 235 2.06 0.58 -9.83
N GLN A 236 3.21 1.11 -9.42
CA GLN A 236 4.35 1.39 -10.27
C GLN A 236 5.56 0.56 -9.81
N ARG A 237 6.57 0.48 -10.69
CA ARG A 237 7.79 -0.29 -10.43
C ARG A 237 8.76 0.47 -9.54
N GLY A 238 9.49 -0.28 -8.71
CA GLY A 238 10.68 0.24 -8.04
C GLY A 238 11.26 -0.69 -6.99
N SER A 239 12.43 -0.29 -6.50
CA SER A 239 13.25 -1.03 -5.55
C SER A 239 13.59 -0.16 -4.34
N TYR A 240 13.38 -0.71 -3.15
CA TYR A 240 13.70 -0.07 -1.88
C TYR A 240 14.46 -1.02 -0.95
N ALA A 241 15.26 -0.44 -0.06
CA ALA A 241 15.71 -1.12 1.13
C ALA A 241 15.18 -0.42 2.39
N LEU A 242 14.96 -1.20 3.43
CA LEU A 242 14.56 -0.78 4.76
C LEU A 242 15.50 -1.46 5.77
N THR A 243 16.22 -0.67 6.57
CA THR A 243 17.21 -1.15 7.53
C THR A 243 16.74 -0.92 8.96
N ALA A 244 17.10 -1.82 9.87
CA ALA A 244 16.64 -1.80 11.26
C ALA A 244 17.23 -0.68 12.13
N GLY A 245 18.25 0.02 11.63
CA GLY A 245 18.97 1.14 12.26
C GLY A 245 19.87 1.85 11.23
N SER A 246 20.61 2.87 11.66
CA SER A 246 21.43 3.71 10.77
C SER A 246 22.77 3.06 10.35
N SER A 247 23.67 3.86 9.77
CA SER A 247 25.06 3.51 9.51
C SER A 247 25.87 3.22 10.77
N ASP A 248 25.48 3.73 11.94
CA ASP A 248 26.38 3.86 13.10
C ASP A 248 25.87 3.10 14.35
N ASP A 249 24.73 2.39 14.24
CA ASP A 249 24.01 1.81 15.37
C ASP A 249 24.08 0.28 15.49
N PHE A 250 24.01 -0.19 16.74
CA PHE A 250 23.61 -1.55 17.08
C PHE A 250 22.09 -1.73 16.98
N VAL A 251 21.64 -2.92 16.59
CA VAL A 251 20.21 -3.28 16.52
C VAL A 251 19.86 -4.26 17.64
N LEU A 252 18.68 -4.08 18.25
CA LEU A 252 18.28 -4.79 19.48
C LEU A 252 17.13 -5.79 19.29
N SER A 253 17.14 -6.81 20.14
CA SER A 253 16.03 -7.73 20.42
C SER A 253 15.66 -7.59 21.90
N LEU A 254 14.46 -7.08 22.21
CA LEU A 254 13.99 -6.96 23.60
C LEU A 254 13.48 -8.29 24.17
N ILE A 255 12.92 -9.16 23.32
CA ILE A 255 12.35 -10.45 23.72
C ILE A 255 12.92 -11.51 22.78
N PRO A 256 13.99 -12.24 23.14
CA PRO A 256 14.66 -13.18 22.24
C PRO A 256 13.73 -14.24 21.63
N LYS A 257 12.66 -14.63 22.34
CA LYS A 257 11.62 -15.56 21.85
C LYS A 257 10.70 -14.98 20.77
N ARG A 258 10.71 -13.65 20.56
CA ARG A 258 9.99 -12.96 19.47
C ARG A 258 10.93 -12.62 18.28
N GLY A 259 12.25 -12.65 18.45
CA GLY A 259 13.18 -12.18 17.43
C GLY A 259 13.56 -10.71 17.61
N SER A 260 14.07 -10.08 16.56
CA SER A 260 14.42 -8.66 16.53
C SER A 260 13.19 -7.77 16.62
N ILE A 261 13.35 -6.57 17.21
CA ILE A 261 12.28 -5.55 17.24
C ILE A 261 11.80 -5.22 15.83
N PHE A 262 12.72 -5.21 14.86
CA PHE A 262 12.46 -4.86 13.48
C PHE A 262 11.50 -5.83 12.78
N PHE A 263 11.85 -7.12 12.70
CA PHE A 263 10.99 -8.10 12.03
C PHE A 263 9.72 -8.40 12.82
N ASP A 264 9.77 -8.34 14.15
CA ASP A 264 8.59 -8.49 15.00
C ASP A 264 7.54 -7.41 14.73
N LEU A 265 7.95 -6.13 14.70
CA LEU A 265 7.04 -5.01 14.39
C LEU A 265 6.59 -4.99 12.93
N ILE A 266 7.42 -5.41 11.97
CA ILE A 266 6.99 -5.55 10.56
C ILE A 266 5.86 -6.58 10.47
N ILE A 267 6.06 -7.78 11.03
CA ILE A 267 5.07 -8.85 10.97
C ILE A 267 3.81 -8.46 11.76
N GLU A 268 3.93 -7.88 12.96
CA GLU A 268 2.79 -7.45 13.76
C GLU A 268 2.01 -6.32 13.09
N GLY A 269 2.67 -5.21 12.72
CA GLY A 269 2.01 -4.03 12.13
C GLY A 269 1.32 -4.29 10.78
N VAL A 270 1.89 -5.18 9.94
CA VAL A 270 1.21 -5.65 8.71
C VAL A 270 0.02 -6.55 9.04
N SER A 271 0.18 -7.50 9.97
CA SER A 271 -0.85 -8.50 10.28
C SER A 271 -2.04 -7.93 11.06
N THR A 272 -1.85 -6.83 11.79
CA THR A 272 -2.92 -6.12 12.52
C THR A 272 -3.57 -5.00 11.70
N GLY A 273 -2.88 -4.51 10.67
CA GLY A 273 -3.27 -3.33 9.90
C GLY A 273 -2.86 -1.99 10.53
N GLU A 274 -2.23 -2.00 11.70
CA GLU A 274 -1.75 -0.78 12.36
C GLU A 274 -0.72 -0.01 11.51
N ALA A 275 0.01 -0.69 10.63
CA ALA A 275 1.03 -0.10 9.77
C ALA A 275 0.47 0.72 8.59
N ASP A 276 -0.75 0.46 8.13
CA ASP A 276 -1.42 1.27 7.08
C ASP A 276 -2.95 1.20 7.23
N PRO A 277 -3.53 1.86 8.26
CA PRO A 277 -4.94 1.72 8.59
C PRO A 277 -5.87 2.31 7.52
N LEU A 278 -5.36 3.14 6.60
CA LEU A 278 -6.12 3.68 5.47
C LEU A 278 -6.28 2.64 4.37
N TYR A 279 -5.21 1.88 4.06
CA TYR A 279 -5.24 0.86 3.00
C TYR A 279 -5.56 -0.56 3.51
N TRP A 280 -5.62 -0.75 4.83
CA TRP A 280 -6.11 -1.97 5.48
C TRP A 280 -7.55 -2.36 5.10
N GLU A 281 -8.39 -1.37 4.73
CA GLU A 281 -9.80 -1.61 4.39
C GLU A 281 -10.12 -1.41 2.90
N ALA A 282 -9.08 -1.28 2.06
CA ALA A 282 -9.22 -0.69 0.73
C ALA A 282 -9.70 -1.62 -0.38
N TYR A 283 -9.56 -2.95 -0.27
CA TYR A 283 -10.24 -3.87 -1.17
C TYR A 283 -11.51 -4.36 -0.51
N SER A 284 -12.66 -3.95 -1.03
CA SER A 284 -13.96 -4.47 -0.61
C SER A 284 -14.90 -4.67 -1.78
N VAL A 285 -15.76 -5.66 -1.64
CA VAL A 285 -16.90 -5.88 -2.52
C VAL A 285 -18.14 -5.78 -1.64
N ILE A 286 -19.26 -5.29 -2.18
CA ILE A 286 -20.46 -5.03 -1.39
C ILE A 286 -21.69 -5.49 -2.17
N GLY A 287 -22.41 -6.45 -1.60
CA GLY A 287 -23.65 -7.00 -2.14
C GLY A 287 -24.90 -6.23 -1.74
N ASN A 288 -26.04 -6.72 -2.25
CA ASN A 288 -27.33 -6.03 -2.36
C ASN A 288 -27.97 -5.76 -1.00
N ASP A 289 -27.88 -6.79 -0.16
CA ASP A 289 -28.26 -6.83 1.25
C ASP A 289 -27.19 -6.25 2.16
N GLY A 290 -26.09 -5.70 1.62
CA GLY A 290 -24.97 -5.19 2.39
C GLY A 290 -24.20 -6.26 3.17
N GLU A 291 -24.42 -7.55 2.87
CA GLU A 291 -23.59 -8.64 3.37
C GLU A 291 -22.11 -8.39 3.02
N LYS A 292 -21.22 -8.89 3.88
CA LYS A 292 -19.78 -8.62 3.79
C LYS A 292 -19.17 -9.45 2.68
N VAL A 293 -19.07 -8.91 1.47
CA VAL A 293 -18.27 -9.52 0.41
C VAL A 293 -16.80 -9.15 0.61
N GLN A 294 -15.92 -10.10 0.29
CA GLN A 294 -14.47 -10.16 0.55
C GLN A 294 -13.78 -8.82 0.87
N GLN A 295 -13.22 -8.70 2.07
CA GLN A 295 -12.47 -7.52 2.52
C GLN A 295 -11.02 -7.85 2.78
N LYS A 296 -10.13 -7.14 2.11
CA LYS A 296 -8.68 -7.32 2.15
C LYS A 296 -7.98 -5.96 2.21
N GLY A 297 -6.89 -5.89 2.96
CA GLY A 297 -6.04 -4.72 3.06
C GLY A 297 -4.73 -4.88 2.32
N LEU A 298 -4.00 -3.78 2.19
CA LEU A 298 -2.56 -3.82 1.98
C LEU A 298 -1.85 -2.84 2.91
N THR A 299 -0.55 -3.04 3.09
CA THR A 299 0.34 -2.13 3.81
C THR A 299 1.43 -1.67 2.86
N ARG A 300 1.49 -0.36 2.61
CA ARG A 300 2.46 0.26 1.69
C ARG A 300 3.78 0.54 2.43
N THR A 301 4.88 0.65 1.69
CA THR A 301 6.22 0.63 2.30
C THR A 301 6.53 1.90 3.12
N LEU A 302 6.05 3.09 2.72
CA LEU A 302 6.27 4.30 3.51
C LEU A 302 5.44 4.27 4.79
N ALA A 303 4.16 3.88 4.68
CA ALA A 303 3.27 3.72 5.84
C ALA A 303 3.87 2.78 6.90
N LEU A 304 4.39 1.62 6.47
CA LEU A 304 5.14 0.70 7.34
C LEU A 304 6.34 1.37 8.01
N THR A 305 7.14 2.13 7.26
CA THR A 305 8.33 2.82 7.82
C THR A 305 7.94 3.88 8.85
N THR A 306 6.85 4.62 8.62
CA THR A 306 6.28 5.59 9.56
C THR A 306 5.79 4.92 10.84
N TYR A 307 5.12 3.77 10.73
CA TYR A 307 4.71 2.94 11.87
C TYR A 307 5.90 2.45 12.69
N LEU A 308 6.94 1.92 12.02
CA LEU A 308 8.15 1.44 12.70
C LEU A 308 8.87 2.58 13.43
N SER A 309 9.06 3.72 12.78
CA SER A 309 9.73 4.89 13.38
C SER A 309 8.98 5.41 14.62
N SER A 310 7.64 5.45 14.54
CA SER A 310 6.77 5.83 15.66
C SER A 310 6.81 4.80 16.81
N SER A 311 6.85 3.51 16.47
CA SER A 311 6.96 2.41 17.42
C SER A 311 8.31 2.38 18.12
N TYR A 312 9.41 2.60 17.40
CA TYR A 312 10.75 2.74 17.95
C TYR A 312 10.83 3.91 18.94
N ALA A 313 10.34 5.10 18.57
CA ALA A 313 10.30 6.26 19.46
C ALA A 313 9.49 5.99 20.74
N LYS A 314 8.36 5.28 20.62
CA LYS A 314 7.53 4.84 21.75
C LYS A 314 8.26 3.84 22.66
N ILE A 315 8.93 2.84 22.08
CA ILE A 315 9.71 1.83 22.82
C ILE A 315 10.88 2.50 23.55
N THR A 316 11.63 3.39 22.90
CA THR A 316 12.69 4.20 23.50
C THR A 316 12.17 5.01 24.69
N ARG A 317 11.06 5.75 24.52
CA ARG A 317 10.45 6.55 25.59
C ARG A 317 9.97 5.73 26.80
N LEU A 318 9.54 4.49 26.59
CA LEU A 318 9.09 3.61 27.67
C LEU A 318 10.27 3.02 28.44
N ASN A 319 11.31 2.56 27.73
CA ASN A 319 12.48 1.91 28.34
C ASN A 319 13.48 2.93 28.93
N SER A 320 13.56 4.15 28.39
CA SER A 320 14.45 5.20 28.93
C SER A 320 14.10 5.63 30.37
N ARG A 321 12.88 5.34 30.82
CA ARG A 321 12.46 5.52 32.23
C ARG A 321 13.15 4.56 33.20
N ALA A 322 13.48 3.35 32.75
CA ALA A 322 14.16 2.33 33.54
C ALA A 322 15.68 2.32 33.30
N ASN A 323 16.10 2.63 32.07
CA ASN A 323 17.51 2.77 31.69
C ASN A 323 17.69 4.04 30.84
N PRO A 324 18.12 5.19 31.41
CA PRO A 324 18.30 6.44 30.68
C PRO A 324 19.28 6.38 29.49
N LYS A 325 20.11 5.34 29.37
CA LYS A 325 21.01 5.11 28.23
C LYS A 325 20.37 4.26 27.11
N PHE A 326 19.16 3.74 27.30
CA PHE A 326 18.45 2.99 26.27
C PHE A 326 17.99 3.92 25.15
N SER A 327 18.43 3.63 23.92
CA SER A 327 17.97 4.29 22.70
C SER A 327 17.81 3.27 21.59
N LEU A 328 16.86 3.52 20.68
CA LEU A 328 16.72 2.87 19.39
C LEU A 328 16.76 3.94 18.32
N SER A 329 17.67 3.80 17.37
CA SER A 329 17.72 4.67 16.19
C SER A 329 16.65 4.26 15.19
N ALA A 330 16.00 5.24 14.58
CA ALA A 330 14.90 5.00 13.65
C ALA A 330 15.35 4.14 12.45
N PRO A 331 14.48 3.28 11.89
CA PRO A 331 14.78 2.53 10.69
C PRO A 331 15.00 3.48 9.51
N TRP A 332 15.94 3.16 8.61
CA TRP A 332 16.19 3.94 7.40
C TRP A 332 15.52 3.28 6.19
N ILE A 333 14.91 4.10 5.35
CA ILE A 333 14.39 3.70 4.03
C ILE A 333 15.11 4.49 2.93
N GLY A 334 15.45 3.83 1.84
CA GLY A 334 16.00 4.48 0.65
C GLY A 334 15.81 3.65 -0.62
N PRO A 335 15.80 4.28 -1.81
CA PRO A 335 15.81 3.55 -3.07
C PRO A 335 17.02 2.64 -3.20
N ALA A 336 16.80 1.41 -3.66
CA ALA A 336 17.84 0.41 -3.91
C ALA A 336 17.97 0.16 -5.42
N GLN A 337 18.06 1.24 -6.19
CA GLN A 337 18.16 1.25 -7.65
C GLN A 337 18.88 2.50 -8.17
N HIS A 338 19.18 2.50 -9.48
CA HIS A 338 19.57 3.70 -10.20
C HIS A 338 18.36 4.60 -10.50
N GLY A 339 18.57 5.91 -10.48
CA GLY A 339 17.52 6.91 -10.75
C GLY A 339 16.40 6.95 -9.70
N THR A 340 15.27 7.54 -10.08
CA THR A 340 14.07 7.68 -9.23
C THR A 340 13.32 6.36 -9.14
N ALA A 341 13.05 5.88 -7.93
CA ALA A 341 12.11 4.78 -7.69
C ALA A 341 10.66 5.31 -7.74
N LEU A 342 9.93 4.95 -8.80
CA LEU A 342 8.60 5.52 -9.07
C LEU A 342 7.48 4.87 -8.23
N GLY A 343 7.66 3.63 -7.81
CA GLY A 343 6.74 2.88 -6.97
C GLY A 343 7.43 1.93 -6.00
N GLY A 344 6.70 1.44 -5.00
CA GLY A 344 7.23 0.63 -3.91
C GLY A 344 6.53 -0.71 -3.73
N PHE A 345 7.16 -1.61 -2.97
CA PHE A 345 6.55 -2.88 -2.57
C PHE A 345 5.32 -2.63 -1.67
N PHE A 346 4.43 -3.62 -1.58
CA PHE A 346 3.33 -3.63 -0.62
C PHE A 346 3.15 -5.02 -0.02
N PHE A 347 2.71 -5.09 1.21
CA PHE A 347 2.34 -6.34 1.88
C PHE A 347 0.84 -6.61 1.77
N LEU A 348 0.48 -7.89 1.75
CA LEU A 348 -0.88 -8.38 1.90
C LEU A 348 -1.26 -8.30 3.38
N SER A 349 -2.32 -7.56 3.66
CA SER A 349 -2.74 -7.26 5.02
C SER A 349 -4.18 -7.76 5.18
N ASP A 350 -4.31 -9.06 5.44
CA ASP A 350 -5.61 -9.74 5.50
C ASP A 350 -6.28 -9.58 6.87
N ARG A 351 -7.57 -9.25 6.83
CA ARG A 351 -8.37 -9.07 8.03
C ARG A 351 -8.53 -10.40 8.77
N GLY A 352 -7.78 -10.58 9.85
CA GLY A 352 -8.03 -11.65 10.83
C GLY A 352 -9.41 -11.53 11.49
N LYS A 353 -9.74 -12.37 12.47
CA LYS A 353 -11.05 -12.34 13.18
C LYS A 353 -11.29 -11.08 14.05
N GLY A 354 -10.55 -9.99 13.84
CA GLY A 354 -10.53 -8.78 14.65
C GLY A 354 -11.58 -7.71 14.29
N GLY A 355 -11.84 -6.85 15.28
CA GLY A 355 -12.69 -5.67 15.18
C GLY A 355 -12.14 -4.61 14.22
N THR A 356 -12.97 -3.63 13.87
CA THR A 356 -12.59 -2.51 12.99
C THR A 356 -11.78 -1.46 13.74
N MET A 357 -10.61 -1.08 13.21
CA MET A 357 -9.98 0.18 13.57
C MET A 357 -10.74 1.33 12.89
N THR A 358 -11.11 2.35 13.64
CA THR A 358 -11.61 3.60 13.08
C THR A 358 -10.43 4.50 12.70
N ALA A 359 -10.52 5.21 11.58
CA ALA A 359 -9.46 6.13 11.14
C ALA A 359 -9.12 7.22 12.18
N ALA A 360 -10.06 7.55 13.08
CA ALA A 360 -9.82 8.44 14.22
C ALA A 360 -8.67 7.97 15.14
N ASN A 361 -8.49 6.65 15.31
CA ASN A 361 -7.46 6.08 16.18
C ASN A 361 -6.08 6.00 15.50
N ALA A 362 -5.98 6.24 14.19
CA ALA A 362 -4.70 6.16 13.47
C ALA A 362 -3.72 7.27 13.87
N TYR A 363 -4.24 8.46 14.24
CA TYR A 363 -3.44 9.63 14.60
C TYR A 363 -3.95 10.41 15.82
N GLY A 364 -4.99 9.94 16.51
CA GLY A 364 -5.59 10.62 17.66
C GLY A 364 -6.01 9.68 18.80
N ILE A 365 -5.50 9.96 20.00
CA ILE A 365 -5.89 9.35 21.29
C ILE A 365 -5.98 7.82 21.27
N SER A 366 -4.86 7.16 21.56
CA SER A 366 -4.85 5.73 21.91
C SER A 366 -5.80 5.46 23.08
N SER A 367 -6.72 4.50 22.91
CA SER A 367 -7.29 3.81 24.07
C SER A 367 -6.15 3.20 24.91
N PRO A 368 -6.28 3.11 26.25
CA PRO A 368 -5.23 2.52 27.07
C PRO A 368 -4.93 1.08 26.62
N PRO A 369 -3.65 0.64 26.63
CA PRO A 369 -3.33 -0.74 26.30
C PRO A 369 -4.05 -1.71 27.25
N SER A 370 -4.38 -2.89 26.74
CA SER A 370 -5.00 -3.98 27.50
C SER A 370 -4.08 -4.51 28.59
N LYS A 371 -4.19 -3.87 29.77
CA LYS A 371 -3.51 -4.10 31.05
C LYS A 371 -1.97 -3.89 31.07
N PRO A 372 -1.38 -3.39 32.18
CA PRO A 372 0.06 -3.15 32.28
C PRO A 372 0.93 -4.42 32.40
N ASP A 373 0.33 -5.57 32.71
CA ASP A 373 1.00 -6.77 33.22
C ASP A 373 1.86 -7.54 32.18
N LYS A 374 2.08 -6.97 30.98
CA LYS A 374 2.83 -7.61 29.88
C LYS A 374 4.33 -7.29 29.83
N PHE A 375 4.84 -6.50 30.77
CA PHE A 375 6.29 -6.28 30.95
C PHE A 375 6.70 -6.86 32.31
N GLY A 376 7.14 -8.12 32.29
CA GLY A 376 7.33 -8.92 33.51
C GLY A 376 8.54 -8.53 34.37
N ILE A 377 8.39 -8.74 35.68
CA ILE A 377 9.46 -8.84 36.68
C ILE A 377 9.63 -10.36 36.99
N PRO A 378 10.82 -10.87 37.37
CA PRO A 378 11.10 -12.32 37.35
C PRO A 378 10.37 -13.20 38.39
N ASP A 379 10.06 -14.42 37.93
CA ASP A 379 9.78 -15.71 38.61
C ASP A 379 8.90 -15.81 39.88
N ALA A 380 7.79 -16.57 39.72
CA ALA A 380 7.33 -17.56 40.70
C ALA A 380 6.49 -18.69 40.02
N MET A 381 6.54 -19.88 40.64
CA MET A 381 6.09 -21.22 40.20
C MET A 381 4.64 -21.44 39.70
N VAL A 382 4.48 -22.42 38.79
CA VAL A 382 3.55 -23.60 38.75
C VAL A 382 2.11 -23.40 39.33
N THR A 383 0.98 -23.61 38.61
CA THR A 383 0.40 -24.93 38.20
C THR A 383 -0.61 -24.89 37.01
N THR A 384 -0.77 -26.06 36.37
CA THR A 384 -1.85 -26.60 35.49
C THR A 384 -3.30 -26.15 35.76
N THR A 385 -4.23 -26.01 34.79
CA THR A 385 -4.98 -27.09 34.06
C THR A 385 -5.84 -26.53 32.88
N ALA A 386 -6.52 -27.41 32.12
CA ALA A 386 -7.50 -27.08 31.06
C ALA A 386 -8.76 -28.00 31.20
N SER A 387 -9.90 -27.89 30.49
CA SER A 387 -10.29 -27.19 29.24
C SER A 387 -11.79 -26.81 29.24
N PRO A 388 -12.31 -25.94 28.34
CA PRO A 388 -13.75 -25.72 28.17
C PRO A 388 -14.40 -26.73 27.20
N MET A 389 -15.68 -27.03 27.43
CA MET A 389 -16.56 -27.79 26.52
C MET A 389 -17.45 -26.84 25.69
N ASP A 390 -17.68 -27.15 24.42
CA ASP A 390 -18.66 -26.47 23.56
C ASP A 390 -20.05 -27.16 23.60
N PRO A 391 -21.16 -26.41 23.56
CA PRO A 391 -22.48 -26.90 23.13
C PRO A 391 -22.72 -26.68 21.61
N PRO A 392 -23.66 -27.42 20.99
CA PRO A 392 -23.65 -27.63 19.54
C PRO A 392 -24.37 -26.57 18.68
N LEU A 393 -23.91 -26.47 17.43
CA LEU A 393 -24.50 -25.67 16.34
C LEU A 393 -25.82 -26.26 15.85
N SER A 394 -26.83 -25.40 15.67
CA SER A 394 -28.00 -25.69 14.81
C SER A 394 -27.68 -25.39 13.35
N ALA A 395 -27.97 -26.32 12.45
CA ALA A 395 -27.64 -26.20 11.03
C ALA A 395 -28.66 -25.35 10.26
N GLU A 396 -28.21 -24.24 9.65
CA GLU A 396 -28.92 -23.59 8.54
C GLU A 396 -28.32 -24.00 7.20
N LYS A 397 -29.17 -24.07 6.17
CA LYS A 397 -28.83 -24.63 4.85
C LYS A 397 -27.91 -23.69 4.08
N SER A 398 -26.69 -24.15 3.79
CA SER A 398 -25.81 -23.53 2.80
C SER A 398 -26.49 -23.49 1.42
N GLN A 399 -26.68 -22.30 0.85
CA GLN A 399 -26.85 -22.13 -0.58
C GLN A 399 -25.47 -22.12 -1.26
N ASN A 400 -25.34 -22.78 -2.41
CA ASN A 400 -24.11 -22.77 -3.20
C ASN A 400 -23.67 -21.34 -3.53
N THR A 401 -22.58 -20.90 -2.91
CA THR A 401 -21.89 -19.66 -3.23
C THR A 401 -20.78 -19.94 -4.24
N GLU A 402 -21.10 -19.93 -5.53
CA GLU A 402 -20.08 -19.67 -6.54
C GLU A 402 -19.47 -18.28 -6.26
N GLY A 403 -18.17 -18.25 -5.98
CA GLY A 403 -17.49 -17.04 -5.52
C GLY A 403 -17.47 -15.95 -6.59
N ILE A 404 -17.95 -14.76 -6.24
CA ILE A 404 -17.92 -13.58 -7.12
C ILE A 404 -16.46 -13.25 -7.49
N ALA A 405 -16.10 -13.43 -8.76
CA ALA A 405 -14.81 -13.03 -9.28
C ALA A 405 -14.74 -11.50 -9.40
N VAL A 406 -13.89 -10.87 -8.58
CA VAL A 406 -13.58 -9.43 -8.71
C VAL A 406 -12.90 -9.19 -10.08
N PRO A 407 -13.31 -8.21 -10.91
CA PRO A 407 -12.65 -7.87 -12.17
C PRO A 407 -11.26 -7.23 -11.95
N LEU A 408 -10.45 -7.17 -13.00
CA LEU A 408 -9.12 -6.54 -13.01
C LEU A 408 -9.22 -5.01 -13.12
N GLY A 409 -8.29 -4.28 -12.50
CA GLY A 409 -8.06 -2.85 -12.75
C GLY A 409 -9.10 -1.92 -12.10
N PRO A 410 -9.13 -0.63 -12.49
CA PRO A 410 -10.07 0.34 -11.95
C PRO A 410 -11.50 0.04 -12.45
N VAL A 411 -12.35 -0.41 -11.53
CA VAL A 411 -13.79 -0.67 -11.72
C VAL A 411 -14.58 -0.33 -10.47
N SER A 412 -15.87 -0.01 -10.61
CA SER A 412 -16.81 0.25 -9.50
C SER A 412 -17.89 -0.83 -9.29
N GLY A 413 -17.99 -1.82 -10.18
CA GLY A 413 -19.00 -2.88 -10.11
C GLY A 413 -18.63 -4.12 -10.92
N VAL A 414 -19.46 -5.17 -10.80
CA VAL A 414 -19.28 -6.44 -11.53
C VAL A 414 -20.22 -6.47 -12.74
N ARG A 415 -19.71 -6.92 -13.90
CA ARG A 415 -20.52 -7.00 -15.14
C ARG A 415 -21.71 -7.96 -14.97
N GLY A 416 -22.90 -7.54 -15.40
CA GLY A 416 -24.15 -8.27 -15.20
C GLY A 416 -24.60 -8.36 -13.74
N ARG A 417 -23.86 -7.76 -12.81
CA ARG A 417 -24.16 -7.70 -11.37
C ARG A 417 -24.05 -6.24 -10.85
N PRO A 418 -24.92 -5.34 -11.36
CA PRO A 418 -25.03 -3.92 -10.91
C PRO A 418 -25.39 -3.75 -9.44
N ASP A 419 -25.93 -4.81 -8.87
CA ASP A 419 -26.26 -4.96 -7.48
C ASP A 419 -24.99 -5.02 -6.60
N ILE A 420 -23.87 -5.52 -7.13
CA ILE A 420 -22.55 -5.60 -6.48
C ILE A 420 -21.65 -4.40 -6.80
N LYS A 421 -21.17 -3.71 -5.76
CA LYS A 421 -20.25 -2.56 -5.84
C LYS A 421 -18.84 -2.97 -5.44
N ILE A 422 -17.83 -2.38 -6.05
CA ILE A 422 -16.40 -2.68 -5.82
C ILE A 422 -15.68 -1.43 -5.33
N PHE A 423 -14.81 -1.59 -4.35
CA PHE A 423 -13.84 -0.59 -3.88
C PHE A 423 -12.46 -1.25 -3.88
N LYS A 424 -11.47 -0.51 -4.37
CA LYS A 424 -10.05 -0.89 -4.42
C LYS A 424 -9.23 0.26 -3.82
N PRO A 425 -7.94 0.08 -3.52
CA PRO A 425 -7.06 1.20 -3.20
C PRO A 425 -7.19 2.37 -4.18
N PRO A 426 -7.26 3.61 -3.67
CA PRO A 426 -7.30 4.82 -4.50
C PRO A 426 -6.19 4.88 -5.54
N ASP A 427 -5.00 4.31 -5.26
CA ASP A 427 -3.86 4.29 -6.18
C ASP A 427 -4.05 3.42 -7.43
N ILE A 428 -4.99 2.47 -7.43
CA ILE A 428 -5.35 1.70 -8.64
C ILE A 428 -6.15 2.56 -9.64
N TYR A 429 -6.77 3.65 -9.18
CA TYR A 429 -7.55 4.54 -10.04
C TYR A 429 -6.65 5.64 -10.61
N PRO A 430 -6.43 5.68 -11.94
CA PRO A 430 -5.46 6.59 -12.55
C PRO A 430 -5.91 8.06 -12.53
N ILE A 431 -7.21 8.30 -12.34
CA ILE A 431 -7.84 9.62 -12.46
C ILE A 431 -8.33 10.05 -11.09
N LYS A 432 -7.59 10.98 -10.50
CA LYS A 432 -7.81 11.51 -9.15
C LYS A 432 -8.15 13.00 -9.18
N GLY A 433 -8.89 13.44 -8.17
CA GLY A 433 -9.30 14.84 -8.04
C GLY A 433 -9.62 15.23 -6.60
N PHE A 434 -10.17 16.43 -6.45
CA PHE A 434 -10.59 17.01 -5.17
C PHE A 434 -11.97 17.67 -5.30
N ASP A 435 -12.69 17.85 -4.20
CA ASP A 435 -13.78 18.83 -4.13
C ASP A 435 -13.42 19.99 -3.19
N LEU A 436 -13.81 21.21 -3.54
CA LEU A 436 -13.40 22.43 -2.87
C LEU A 436 -14.59 23.36 -2.61
N SER A 437 -14.71 23.80 -1.36
CA SER A 437 -15.81 24.58 -0.82
C SER A 437 -15.31 25.67 0.14
N SER A 438 -16.16 26.59 0.60
CA SER A 438 -15.72 27.60 1.60
C SER A 438 -15.15 27.00 2.90
N ALA A 439 -15.33 25.70 3.16
CA ALA A 439 -14.74 25.01 4.31
C ALA A 439 -13.20 24.86 4.21
N ASP A 440 -12.65 24.80 3.00
CA ASP A 440 -11.21 24.67 2.72
C ASP A 440 -10.44 25.99 2.88
N GLY A 441 -11.13 27.07 3.24
CA GLY A 441 -10.52 28.38 3.45
C GLY A 441 -9.95 29.01 2.16
N GLN A 442 -8.85 29.75 2.31
CA GLN A 442 -8.13 30.41 1.23
C GLN A 442 -7.09 29.46 0.64
N ILE A 443 -6.96 29.46 -0.69
CA ILE A 443 -6.03 28.58 -1.40
C ILE A 443 -4.85 29.41 -1.93
N ASP A 444 -3.63 28.99 -1.60
CA ASP A 444 -2.42 29.46 -2.29
C ASP A 444 -2.28 28.70 -3.63
N TRP A 445 -2.88 29.26 -4.67
CA TRP A 445 -2.85 28.70 -6.02
C TRP A 445 -1.44 28.58 -6.62
N LYS A 446 -0.45 29.36 -6.13
CA LYS A 446 0.94 29.30 -6.60
C LYS A 446 1.66 28.07 -6.02
N THR A 447 1.43 27.76 -4.75
CA THR A 447 1.92 26.52 -4.16
C THR A 447 1.14 25.32 -4.69
N PHE A 448 -0.20 25.42 -4.75
CA PHE A 448 -1.06 24.36 -5.24
C PHE A 448 -0.65 23.85 -6.63
N SER A 449 -0.43 24.75 -7.59
CA SER A 449 -0.08 24.41 -8.97
C SER A 449 1.34 23.86 -9.18
N ARG A 450 2.23 24.01 -8.19
CA ARG A 450 3.60 23.47 -8.24
C ARG A 450 3.68 22.07 -7.65
N GLU A 451 2.94 21.83 -6.57
CA GLU A 451 3.03 20.60 -5.77
C GLU A 451 1.94 19.56 -6.11
N ASN A 452 0.85 19.95 -6.79
CA ASN A 452 -0.32 19.08 -7.01
C ASN A 452 -0.75 19.03 -8.47
N PHE A 453 -1.14 17.83 -8.93
CA PHE A 453 -1.53 17.56 -10.32
C PHE A 453 -2.85 16.75 -10.42
N PRO A 454 -3.97 17.23 -9.84
CA PRO A 454 -5.25 16.54 -9.97
C PRO A 454 -5.75 16.60 -11.41
N ARG A 455 -6.44 15.54 -11.86
CA ARG A 455 -7.08 15.52 -13.19
C ARG A 455 -8.39 16.31 -13.20
N PHE A 456 -9.08 16.39 -12.07
CA PHE A 456 -10.29 17.19 -11.92
C PHE A 456 -10.43 17.86 -10.56
N ILE A 457 -11.21 18.94 -10.52
CA ILE A 457 -11.66 19.61 -9.29
C ILE A 457 -13.15 19.93 -9.39
N TYR A 458 -13.92 19.55 -8.38
CA TYR A 458 -15.30 20.03 -8.19
C TYR A 458 -15.32 21.25 -7.27
N ALA A 459 -16.05 22.30 -7.63
CA ALA A 459 -16.20 23.51 -6.81
C ALA A 459 -17.65 23.70 -6.36
N ARG A 460 -17.88 23.90 -5.05
CA ARG A 460 -19.23 24.18 -4.55
C ARG A 460 -19.71 25.56 -5.00
N ALA A 461 -20.83 25.61 -5.69
CA ALA A 461 -21.48 26.85 -6.13
C ALA A 461 -22.49 27.39 -5.10
N VAL A 462 -23.23 26.49 -4.43
CA VAL A 462 -24.29 26.83 -3.47
C VAL A 462 -24.29 25.84 -2.31
N GLY A 463 -24.46 26.34 -1.08
CA GLY A 463 -24.79 25.53 0.09
C GLY A 463 -26.04 26.07 0.81
N TRP A 464 -26.41 25.48 1.94
CA TRP A 464 -27.56 25.95 2.74
C TRP A 464 -27.44 27.38 3.28
N ALA A 465 -26.23 27.94 3.34
CA ALA A 465 -25.99 29.35 3.66
C ALA A 465 -26.18 30.30 2.44
N GLY A 466 -26.55 29.77 1.27
CA GLY A 466 -26.65 30.49 0.01
C GLY A 466 -25.45 30.25 -0.93
N PRO A 467 -25.21 31.17 -1.89
CA PRO A 467 -24.07 31.09 -2.81
C PRO A 467 -22.74 30.98 -2.07
N ASP A 468 -21.88 30.08 -2.52
CA ASP A 468 -20.55 29.94 -1.94
C ASP A 468 -19.66 31.10 -2.43
N LYS A 469 -19.27 31.98 -1.50
CA LYS A 469 -18.49 33.20 -1.78
C LYS A 469 -17.14 32.90 -2.45
N THR A 470 -16.62 31.69 -2.29
CA THR A 470 -15.32 31.28 -2.84
C THR A 470 -15.42 30.67 -4.24
N PHE A 471 -16.63 30.31 -4.71
CA PHE A 471 -16.85 29.63 -6.00
C PHE A 471 -16.17 30.34 -7.17
N LYS A 472 -16.40 31.65 -7.35
CA LYS A 472 -15.86 32.39 -8.50
C LYS A 472 -14.34 32.35 -8.56
N ASN A 473 -13.65 32.46 -7.41
CA ASN A 473 -12.19 32.36 -7.35
C ASN A 473 -11.71 30.96 -7.71
N ARG A 474 -12.33 29.90 -7.15
CA ARG A 474 -11.92 28.53 -7.46
C ARG A 474 -12.19 28.18 -8.92
N TRP A 475 -13.40 28.47 -9.41
CA TRP A 475 -13.81 28.26 -10.79
C TRP A 475 -12.78 28.83 -11.77
N SER A 476 -12.40 30.11 -11.61
CA SER A 476 -11.44 30.76 -12.51
C SER A 476 -10.03 30.19 -12.41
N ASN A 477 -9.51 29.92 -11.20
CA ASN A 477 -8.14 29.41 -11.04
C ASN A 477 -8.00 27.97 -11.57
N VAL A 478 -8.97 27.10 -11.32
CA VAL A 478 -8.96 25.71 -11.85
C VAL A 478 -8.89 25.71 -13.39
N LYS A 479 -9.61 26.62 -14.08
CA LYS A 479 -9.49 26.78 -15.55
C LYS A 479 -8.13 27.30 -15.98
N ALA A 480 -7.56 28.28 -15.25
CA ALA A 480 -6.24 28.82 -15.55
C ALA A 480 -5.13 27.75 -15.43
N LEU A 481 -5.33 26.74 -14.59
CA LEU A 481 -4.45 25.59 -14.43
C LEU A 481 -4.73 24.43 -15.41
N GLN A 482 -5.68 24.60 -16.35
CA GLN A 482 -6.07 23.56 -17.32
C GLN A 482 -6.59 22.25 -16.69
N ILE A 483 -7.11 22.32 -15.46
CA ILE A 483 -7.71 21.18 -14.75
C ILE A 483 -9.19 21.08 -15.14
N ASP A 484 -9.70 19.85 -15.36
CA ASP A 484 -11.12 19.64 -15.64
C ASP A 484 -11.97 20.05 -14.43
N ARG A 485 -12.96 20.93 -14.64
CA ARG A 485 -13.73 21.52 -13.54
C ARG A 485 -15.20 21.15 -13.57
N GLY A 486 -15.72 20.75 -12.42
CA GLY A 486 -17.14 20.49 -12.18
C GLY A 486 -17.71 21.44 -11.13
N ALA A 487 -19.02 21.69 -11.17
CA ALA A 487 -19.71 22.47 -10.15
C ALA A 487 -20.69 21.58 -9.38
N TYR A 488 -20.90 21.90 -8.10
CA TYR A 488 -21.92 21.22 -7.29
C TYR A 488 -22.74 22.17 -6.41
N LEU A 489 -23.94 21.73 -6.02
CA LEU A 489 -24.81 22.41 -5.06
C LEU A 489 -25.17 21.46 -3.92
N LYS A 490 -25.34 21.97 -2.68
CA LYS A 490 -26.01 21.24 -1.60
C LYS A 490 -27.51 21.43 -1.72
N PHE A 491 -28.27 20.33 -1.85
CA PHE A 491 -29.70 20.35 -2.08
C PHE A 491 -30.42 21.08 -0.94
N ASP A 492 -31.24 22.08 -1.28
CA ASP A 492 -31.97 22.91 -0.32
C ASP A 492 -33.43 22.42 -0.25
N PHE A 493 -33.78 21.72 0.84
CA PHE A 493 -35.12 21.18 1.08
C PHE A 493 -36.18 22.27 1.28
N CYS A 494 -35.77 23.54 1.46
CA CYS A 494 -36.67 24.69 1.60
C CYS A 494 -36.87 25.47 0.29
N LEU A 495 -36.32 25.02 -0.85
CA LEU A 495 -36.44 25.69 -2.15
C LEU A 495 -36.94 24.72 -3.23
N SER A 496 -37.87 25.18 -4.06
CA SER A 496 -38.34 24.39 -5.21
C SER A 496 -37.17 24.05 -6.16
N PRO A 497 -37.23 22.93 -6.90
CA PRO A 497 -36.25 22.64 -7.96
C PRO A 497 -36.10 23.77 -8.99
N ALA A 498 -37.16 24.53 -9.26
CA ALA A 498 -37.12 25.68 -10.16
C ALA A 498 -36.35 26.87 -9.57
N ASP A 499 -36.51 27.17 -8.27
CA ASP A 499 -35.77 28.23 -7.58
C ASP A 499 -34.28 27.86 -7.41
N GLN A 500 -34.00 26.59 -7.10
CA GLN A 500 -32.64 26.06 -7.08
C GLN A 500 -32.00 26.19 -8.48
N MET A 501 -32.72 25.83 -9.55
CA MET A 501 -32.26 26.01 -10.94
C MET A 501 -31.95 27.49 -11.25
N LYS A 502 -32.86 28.42 -10.92
CA LYS A 502 -32.69 29.88 -11.12
C LYS A 502 -31.47 30.42 -10.36
N ARG A 503 -31.18 29.88 -9.17
CA ARG A 503 -30.01 30.26 -8.38
C ARG A 503 -28.72 29.74 -9.01
N ILE A 504 -28.66 28.50 -9.49
CA ILE A 504 -27.41 27.98 -10.07
C ILE A 504 -27.09 28.60 -11.44
N THR A 505 -28.06 28.88 -12.29
CA THR A 505 -27.82 29.50 -13.61
C THR A 505 -27.32 30.95 -13.55
N SER A 506 -27.45 31.61 -12.39
CA SER A 506 -26.87 32.95 -12.17
C SER A 506 -25.45 32.91 -11.56
N ILE A 507 -24.95 31.73 -11.20
CA ILE A 507 -23.64 31.52 -10.54
C ILE A 507 -22.69 30.71 -11.44
N VAL A 508 -23.20 29.63 -12.03
CA VAL A 508 -22.43 28.67 -12.84
C VAL A 508 -22.79 28.88 -14.31
N PRO A 509 -21.83 29.26 -15.17
CA PRO A 509 -22.09 29.42 -16.59
C PRO A 509 -22.28 28.07 -17.30
N PHE A 510 -23.02 28.08 -18.41
CA PHE A 510 -22.98 26.94 -19.34
C PHE A 510 -21.68 26.98 -20.14
N GLU A 511 -20.83 25.97 -19.94
CA GLU A 511 -19.52 25.83 -20.56
C GLU A 511 -19.33 24.37 -21.01
N PRO A 512 -19.27 24.07 -22.33
CA PRO A 512 -19.25 22.69 -22.83
C PRO A 512 -18.07 21.82 -22.37
N ASP A 513 -16.95 22.46 -21.99
CA ASP A 513 -15.74 21.82 -21.43
C ASP A 513 -15.88 21.44 -19.95
N SER A 514 -16.87 21.97 -19.23
CA SER A 514 -17.06 21.68 -17.80
C SER A 514 -17.61 20.27 -17.56
N LEU A 515 -17.18 19.64 -16.48
CA LEU A 515 -17.64 18.32 -16.05
C LEU A 515 -19.14 18.30 -15.71
N PRO A 516 -19.79 17.13 -15.74
CA PRO A 516 -21.20 17.01 -15.36
C PRO A 516 -21.47 17.56 -13.95
N PHE A 517 -22.54 18.33 -13.80
CA PHE A 517 -22.89 19.00 -12.54
C PHE A 517 -23.27 17.97 -11.46
N ALA A 518 -22.96 18.23 -10.18
CA ALA A 518 -23.32 17.35 -9.07
C ALA A 518 -24.31 17.97 -8.07
N ILE A 519 -25.17 17.13 -7.48
CA ILE A 519 -26.11 17.50 -6.41
C ILE A 519 -25.67 16.78 -5.13
N GLU A 520 -25.14 17.51 -4.16
CA GLU A 520 -24.83 17.02 -2.81
C GLU A 520 -26.13 16.87 -2.01
N ILE A 521 -26.46 15.63 -1.65
CA ILE A 521 -27.63 15.25 -0.86
C ILE A 521 -27.16 14.92 0.55
N VAL A 522 -27.65 15.68 1.53
CA VAL A 522 -27.32 15.47 2.96
C VAL A 522 -28.57 15.47 3.81
N HIS A 523 -28.72 14.42 4.63
CA HIS A 523 -29.83 14.34 5.57
C HIS A 523 -29.70 15.45 6.64
N PRO A 524 -30.65 16.39 6.78
CA PRO A 524 -30.47 17.59 7.61
C PRO A 524 -30.32 17.36 9.12
N LYS A 525 -30.74 16.20 9.63
CA LYS A 525 -30.73 15.86 11.07
C LYS A 525 -29.31 15.92 11.65
N GLY A 526 -29.12 16.83 12.60
CA GLY A 526 -27.83 17.08 13.25
C GLY A 526 -27.02 18.23 12.64
N GLU A 527 -27.33 18.67 11.42
CA GLU A 527 -26.64 19.79 10.76
C GLU A 527 -27.49 21.06 10.66
N SER A 528 -28.79 20.96 10.37
CA SER A 528 -29.65 22.13 10.15
C SER A 528 -31.12 21.87 10.51
N LYS A 529 -31.60 22.53 11.57
CA LYS A 529 -33.01 22.45 11.99
C LYS A 529 -33.96 22.93 10.89
N ARG A 530 -33.71 24.11 10.30
CA ARG A 530 -34.56 24.67 9.23
C ARG A 530 -34.73 23.70 8.06
N GLN A 531 -33.65 23.07 7.61
CA GLN A 531 -33.68 22.12 6.49
C GLN A 531 -34.42 20.83 6.89
N LEU A 532 -34.28 20.39 8.15
CA LEU A 532 -35.03 19.24 8.70
C LEU A 532 -36.54 19.52 8.77
N ASP A 533 -36.93 20.73 9.19
CA ASP A 533 -38.33 21.16 9.25
C ASP A 533 -38.94 21.16 7.83
N CYS A 534 -38.22 21.70 6.83
CA CYS A 534 -38.66 21.67 5.43
C CYS A 534 -38.77 20.23 4.87
N LEU A 535 -37.78 19.36 5.11
CA LEU A 535 -37.85 17.94 4.73
C LEU A 535 -39.05 17.23 5.38
N THR A 536 -39.34 17.54 6.64
CA THR A 536 -40.48 16.96 7.37
C THR A 536 -41.81 17.37 6.75
N ASN A 537 -41.94 18.63 6.33
CA ASN A 537 -43.13 19.16 5.66
C ASN A 537 -43.32 18.60 4.24
N THR A 538 -42.25 18.47 3.46
CA THR A 538 -42.28 17.91 2.09
C THR A 538 -42.49 16.39 2.08
N GLY A 539 -42.06 15.71 3.15
CA GLY A 539 -42.06 14.26 3.25
C GLY A 539 -40.96 13.61 2.40
N MET A 540 -40.63 12.35 2.73
CA MET A 540 -39.52 11.65 2.09
C MET A 540 -39.71 11.48 0.58
N ASP A 541 -40.86 10.97 0.11
CA ASP A 541 -41.05 10.70 -1.32
C ASP A 541 -41.23 11.98 -2.16
N GLY A 542 -41.72 13.07 -1.54
CA GLY A 542 -41.67 14.41 -2.13
C GLY A 542 -40.22 14.85 -2.34
N ALA A 543 -39.39 14.81 -1.29
CA ALA A 543 -37.99 15.17 -1.36
C ALA A 543 -37.19 14.33 -2.39
N LYS A 544 -37.43 13.01 -2.48
CA LYS A 544 -36.83 12.17 -3.54
C LYS A 544 -37.24 12.64 -4.94
N SER A 545 -38.49 13.02 -5.12
CA SER A 545 -39.03 13.46 -6.41
C SER A 545 -38.47 14.84 -6.80
N ASP A 546 -38.33 15.76 -5.84
CA ASP A 546 -37.73 17.09 -6.05
C ASP A 546 -36.23 17.00 -6.41
N ILE A 547 -35.49 16.08 -5.79
CA ILE A 547 -34.08 15.79 -6.14
C ILE A 547 -33.97 15.36 -7.61
N LEU A 548 -34.88 14.49 -8.07
CA LEU A 548 -34.88 13.96 -9.45
C LEU A 548 -35.39 14.99 -10.47
N ASP A 549 -36.33 15.87 -10.10
CA ASP A 549 -36.72 17.02 -10.93
C ASP A 549 -35.56 18.01 -11.08
N LEU A 550 -34.85 18.35 -9.99
CA LEU A 550 -33.66 19.20 -10.07
C LEU A 550 -32.57 18.59 -10.94
N ALA A 551 -32.31 17.28 -10.80
CA ALA A 551 -31.37 16.55 -11.66
C ALA A 551 -31.80 16.59 -13.15
N SER A 552 -33.09 16.45 -13.43
CA SER A 552 -33.64 16.54 -14.79
C SER A 552 -33.51 17.94 -15.39
N ARG A 553 -33.78 18.99 -14.61
CA ARG A 553 -33.58 20.40 -15.01
C ARG A 553 -32.12 20.72 -15.28
N ILE A 554 -31.23 20.23 -14.43
CA ILE A 554 -29.77 20.36 -14.60
C ILE A 554 -29.32 19.66 -15.88
N ARG A 555 -29.76 18.42 -16.15
CA ARG A 555 -29.47 17.71 -17.40
C ARG A 555 -29.97 18.48 -18.62
N ALA A 556 -31.19 19.02 -18.57
CA ALA A 556 -31.79 19.78 -19.66
C ALA A 556 -31.05 21.10 -19.94
N HIS A 557 -30.51 21.77 -18.92
CA HIS A 557 -29.75 23.01 -19.07
C HIS A 557 -28.30 22.77 -19.48
N TYR A 558 -27.54 22.00 -18.68
CA TYR A 558 -26.10 21.78 -18.87
C TYR A 558 -25.75 20.67 -19.89
N LYS A 559 -26.76 20.02 -20.48
CA LYS A 559 -26.62 19.01 -21.55
C LYS A 559 -25.80 17.77 -21.17
N LYS A 560 -25.55 17.56 -19.88
CA LYS A 560 -24.81 16.43 -19.31
C LYS A 560 -25.59 15.82 -18.16
N THR A 561 -25.54 14.49 -18.06
CA THR A 561 -26.17 13.69 -17.01
C THR A 561 -25.51 14.02 -15.66
N PRO A 562 -26.23 14.58 -14.67
CA PRO A 562 -25.60 14.97 -13.41
C PRO A 562 -25.22 13.78 -12.52
N LEU A 563 -24.37 14.07 -11.53
CA LEU A 563 -24.06 13.17 -10.43
C LEU A 563 -24.96 13.46 -9.21
N LEU A 564 -25.40 12.41 -8.53
CA LEU A 564 -26.01 12.46 -7.21
C LEU A 564 -24.92 12.13 -6.19
N TYR A 565 -24.50 13.14 -5.42
CA TYR A 565 -23.40 13.07 -4.46
C TYR A 565 -23.93 12.91 -3.03
N GLY A 566 -23.33 12.03 -2.25
CA GLY A 566 -23.61 11.94 -0.83
C GLY A 566 -22.89 10.78 -0.15
N ASN A 567 -22.88 10.78 1.18
CA ASN A 567 -22.38 9.63 1.92
C ASN A 567 -23.34 8.41 1.79
N ARG A 568 -22.86 7.22 2.15
CA ARG A 568 -23.65 5.97 2.17
C ARG A 568 -25.06 6.14 2.75
N HIS A 569 -25.20 6.79 3.90
CA HIS A 569 -26.50 6.94 4.56
C HIS A 569 -27.45 7.83 3.74
N ASN A 570 -26.97 8.99 3.30
CA ASN A 570 -27.77 9.92 2.51
C ASN A 570 -28.27 9.27 1.22
N LEU A 571 -27.38 8.64 0.46
CA LEU A 571 -27.75 8.03 -0.82
C LEU A 571 -28.70 6.83 -0.62
N ALA A 572 -28.51 6.01 0.41
CA ALA A 572 -29.45 4.94 0.76
C ALA A 572 -30.84 5.46 1.20
N THR A 573 -30.90 6.68 1.76
CA THR A 573 -32.14 7.29 2.25
C THR A 573 -32.92 8.02 1.15
N PHE A 574 -32.23 8.66 0.20
CA PHE A 574 -32.85 9.54 -0.80
C PHE A 574 -32.86 8.98 -2.24
N LEU A 575 -32.16 7.89 -2.54
CA LEU A 575 -32.20 7.28 -3.88
C LEU A 575 -33.08 6.02 -3.91
N ASP A 576 -33.64 5.76 -5.09
CA ASP A 576 -34.36 4.54 -5.47
C ASP A 576 -34.18 4.25 -6.96
N ASP A 577 -34.89 3.27 -7.53
CA ASP A 577 -34.71 2.85 -8.93
C ASP A 577 -34.94 3.98 -9.95
N ARG A 578 -35.67 5.04 -9.59
CA ARG A 578 -35.85 6.23 -10.44
C ARG A 578 -34.54 7.00 -10.63
N SER A 579 -33.54 6.79 -9.76
CA SER A 579 -32.22 7.40 -9.83
C SER A 579 -31.25 6.73 -10.81
N ASN A 580 -31.59 5.57 -11.39
CA ASN A 580 -30.68 4.77 -12.24
C ASN A 580 -30.18 5.53 -13.49
N GLY A 581 -30.95 6.51 -13.99
CA GLY A 581 -30.55 7.37 -15.11
C GLY A 581 -29.48 8.41 -14.80
N PHE A 582 -29.05 8.55 -13.54
CA PHE A 582 -28.07 9.53 -13.07
C PHE A 582 -26.81 8.86 -12.53
N MET A 583 -25.68 9.56 -12.63
CA MET A 583 -24.39 9.07 -12.11
C MET A 583 -24.33 9.21 -10.58
N ILE A 584 -23.47 8.43 -9.94
CA ILE A 584 -23.33 8.42 -8.47
C ILE A 584 -21.95 8.92 -8.07
N TRP A 585 -21.91 9.83 -7.11
CA TRP A 585 -20.69 10.19 -6.40
C TRP A 585 -20.84 9.79 -4.94
N LEU A 586 -20.06 8.80 -4.51
CA LEU A 586 -20.23 8.17 -3.21
C LEU A 586 -19.17 8.65 -2.21
N GLY A 587 -19.62 9.20 -1.08
CA GLY A 587 -18.79 9.41 0.11
C GLY A 587 -18.69 8.16 0.97
N SER A 588 -17.50 7.53 1.03
CA SER A 588 -17.28 6.39 1.92
C SER A 588 -15.80 6.18 2.28
N TYR A 589 -15.44 6.51 3.51
CA TYR A 589 -14.13 6.24 4.10
C TYR A 589 -14.09 4.79 4.62
N GLY A 590 -13.23 3.93 4.05
CA GLY A 590 -13.09 2.51 4.48
C GLY A 590 -14.33 1.64 4.21
N ALA A 591 -14.85 1.66 2.98
CA ALA A 591 -16.20 1.20 2.64
C ALA A 591 -16.54 -0.25 3.08
N LYS A 592 -17.48 -0.37 4.03
CA LYS A 592 -18.19 -1.61 4.37
C LYS A 592 -19.71 -1.44 4.29
N GLY A 593 -20.41 -2.43 3.74
CA GLY A 593 -21.86 -2.57 3.80
C GLY A 593 -22.69 -1.51 3.07
N VAL A 594 -22.09 -0.75 2.13
CA VAL A 594 -22.76 0.22 1.24
C VAL A 594 -23.92 -0.42 0.45
N LYS A 595 -25.12 -0.40 1.03
CA LYS A 595 -26.36 -0.56 0.29
C LYS A 595 -26.67 0.77 -0.39
N LEU A 596 -26.76 0.78 -1.72
CA LEU A 596 -27.40 1.83 -2.48
C LEU A 596 -28.63 1.23 -3.13
N SER A 597 -29.76 1.91 -3.04
CA SER A 597 -30.94 1.56 -3.84
C SER A 597 -30.62 1.70 -5.33
N GLY A 598 -31.19 0.83 -6.15
CA GLY A 598 -30.96 0.83 -7.59
C GLY A 598 -29.73 0.06 -8.06
N ARG A 599 -29.52 0.12 -9.37
CA ARG A 599 -28.50 -0.61 -10.15
C ARG A 599 -27.18 0.15 -10.30
N ASN A 600 -27.09 1.39 -9.87
CA ASN A 600 -25.92 2.21 -10.15
C ASN A 600 -24.66 1.74 -9.40
N PRO A 601 -23.54 1.48 -10.11
CA PRO A 601 -22.22 1.61 -9.54
C PRO A 601 -21.93 3.07 -9.22
N TRP A 602 -20.89 3.31 -8.42
CA TRP A 602 -20.36 4.67 -8.25
C TRP A 602 -19.53 5.08 -9.49
N THR A 603 -19.61 6.37 -9.84
CA THR A 603 -18.83 6.99 -10.92
C THR A 603 -17.63 7.73 -10.35
N LEU A 604 -17.85 8.49 -9.27
CA LEU A 604 -16.81 9.08 -8.43
C LEU A 604 -16.90 8.49 -7.01
N TRP A 605 -15.76 8.33 -6.35
CA TRP A 605 -15.67 7.91 -4.96
C TRP A 605 -14.76 8.85 -4.16
N GLN A 606 -15.36 9.46 -3.14
CA GLN A 606 -14.67 10.22 -2.11
C GLN A 606 -14.13 9.24 -1.08
N TYR A 607 -12.83 8.98 -1.16
CA TYR A 607 -12.12 7.97 -0.38
C TYR A 607 -11.46 8.54 0.88
N SER A 608 -11.25 9.86 0.94
CA SER A 608 -10.62 10.55 2.06
C SER A 608 -11.25 11.93 2.29
N GLY A 609 -11.25 12.38 3.54
CA GLY A 609 -11.65 13.73 3.97
C GLY A 609 -10.58 14.40 4.84
N SER A 610 -9.34 13.93 4.73
CA SER A 610 -8.20 14.33 5.58
C SER A 610 -6.87 14.24 4.84
N LEU A 611 -6.84 14.57 3.54
CA LEU A 611 -5.59 14.73 2.81
C LEU A 611 -4.95 16.06 3.21
N ASN A 612 -3.63 16.06 3.39
CA ASN A 612 -2.84 17.28 3.44
C ASN A 612 -2.39 17.66 2.04
N ILE A 613 -3.03 18.69 1.49
CA ILE A 613 -2.80 19.18 0.13
C ILE A 613 -2.08 20.51 0.23
N GLU A 614 -0.88 20.58 -0.34
CA GLU A 614 -0.02 21.77 -0.28
C GLU A 614 -0.69 22.96 -0.97
N GLY A 615 -0.75 24.09 -0.26
CA GLY A 615 -1.51 25.28 -0.67
C GLY A 615 -3.01 25.26 -0.33
N VAL A 616 -3.56 24.19 0.26
CA VAL A 616 -4.97 24.09 0.72
C VAL A 616 -5.04 23.78 2.22
N GLY A 617 -4.51 22.64 2.67
CA GLY A 617 -4.45 22.24 4.08
C GLY A 617 -4.78 20.78 4.39
N PRO A 618 -4.83 20.39 5.69
CA PRO A 618 -4.86 19.00 6.18
C PRO A 618 -6.25 18.32 6.19
N LYS A 619 -7.26 18.93 5.55
CA LYS A 619 -8.66 18.44 5.58
C LYS A 619 -9.30 18.39 4.18
N THR A 620 -8.48 18.38 3.14
CA THR A 620 -8.99 18.32 1.77
C THR A 620 -9.53 16.91 1.48
N THR A 621 -10.63 16.85 0.73
CA THR A 621 -11.22 15.59 0.27
C THR A 621 -10.39 14.97 -0.85
N GLY A 622 -10.44 13.65 -0.96
CA GLY A 622 -9.74 12.88 -2.00
C GLY A 622 -10.74 12.12 -2.84
N GLU A 623 -10.71 12.35 -4.15
CA GLU A 623 -11.64 11.77 -5.13
C GLU A 623 -10.93 10.86 -6.12
N VAL A 624 -11.60 9.77 -6.52
CA VAL A 624 -11.21 8.96 -7.68
C VAL A 624 -12.37 8.74 -8.64
N PHE A 625 -12.07 8.71 -9.94
CA PHE A 625 -12.99 8.24 -10.98
C PHE A 625 -12.82 6.72 -11.18
N PHE A 626 -13.92 6.01 -11.41
CA PHE A 626 -13.95 4.55 -11.35
C PHE A 626 -13.13 3.80 -12.40
N GLY A 627 -12.71 4.45 -13.50
CA GLY A 627 -12.25 3.76 -14.70
C GLY A 627 -11.06 4.41 -15.43
N THR A 628 -10.95 4.06 -16.71
CA THR A 628 -9.88 4.47 -17.64
C THR A 628 -10.07 5.86 -18.24
N GLU A 629 -9.03 6.43 -18.88
CA GLU A 629 -9.12 7.69 -19.63
C GLU A 629 -10.20 7.66 -20.73
N ALA A 630 -10.41 6.52 -21.41
CA ALA A 630 -11.47 6.39 -22.41
C ALA A 630 -12.88 6.51 -21.80
N GLN A 631 -13.09 5.87 -20.64
CA GLN A 631 -14.34 6.02 -19.87
C GLN A 631 -14.48 7.44 -19.29
N TYR A 632 -13.36 8.08 -18.95
CA TYR A 632 -13.35 9.45 -18.46
C TYR A 632 -13.67 10.48 -19.56
N SER A 633 -13.24 10.26 -20.81
CA SER A 633 -13.71 11.05 -21.96
C SER A 633 -15.23 10.95 -22.11
N LEU A 634 -15.81 9.74 -22.03
CA LEU A 634 -17.27 9.55 -22.05
C LEU A 634 -17.98 10.22 -20.85
N PHE A 635 -17.36 10.22 -19.67
CA PHE A 635 -17.83 10.97 -18.50
C PHE A 635 -17.84 12.49 -18.75
N LYS A 636 -16.79 13.02 -19.37
CA LYS A 636 -16.71 14.45 -19.77
C LYS A 636 -17.78 14.80 -20.79
N ASP A 637 -18.06 13.93 -21.75
CA ASP A 637 -19.15 14.11 -22.72
C ASP A 637 -20.53 14.06 -22.05
N GLY A 638 -20.67 13.27 -20.98
CA GLY A 638 -21.80 13.30 -20.05
C GLY A 638 -23.14 12.83 -20.62
N GLN A 639 -23.16 12.15 -21.77
CA GLN A 639 -24.40 11.80 -22.47
C GLN A 639 -25.30 10.84 -21.66
N GLU A 640 -24.70 9.97 -20.85
CA GLU A 640 -25.36 8.89 -20.11
C GLU A 640 -24.64 8.55 -18.80
N ASN A 641 -25.16 7.55 -18.07
CA ASN A 641 -24.52 6.99 -16.88
C ASN A 641 -23.38 6.03 -17.27
N VAL A 642 -22.18 6.58 -17.47
CA VAL A 642 -20.99 5.84 -17.93
C VAL A 642 -20.54 4.71 -17.00
N ALA A 643 -20.80 4.81 -15.69
CA ALA A 643 -20.47 3.75 -14.73
C ALA A 643 -21.40 2.55 -14.84
N LEU A 644 -22.70 2.79 -15.06
CA LEU A 644 -23.68 1.72 -15.34
C LEU A 644 -23.40 1.06 -16.70
N ARG A 645 -23.17 1.84 -17.76
CA ARG A 645 -22.80 1.32 -19.09
C ARG A 645 -21.53 0.46 -19.08
N ALA A 646 -20.59 0.71 -18.16
CA ALA A 646 -19.37 -0.08 -18.05
C ALA A 646 -19.58 -1.52 -17.51
N ILE A 647 -20.77 -1.84 -17.00
CA ILE A 647 -21.09 -3.13 -16.38
C ILE A 647 -22.34 -3.84 -16.94
N ASP A 648 -23.02 -3.24 -17.93
CA ASP A 648 -24.16 -3.85 -18.62
C ASP A 648 -23.76 -4.89 -19.70
#